data_AF-A0A842KMS2-F1
#
_entry.id   AF-A0A842KMS2-F1
#
_cell.length_a   1.000
_cell.length_b   1.000
_cell.length_c   1.000
_cell.angle_alpha   90.00
_cell.angle_beta   90.00
_cell.angle_gamma   90.00
#
_symmetry.space_group_name_H-M   'P 1'
#
loop_
_entity.id
_entity.type
_entity.pdbx_description
1 polymer ?
#
loop_
_entity_poly.entity_id
_entity_poly.type
_entity_poly.pdbx_seq_one_letter_code
_entity_poly.pdbx_strand_id
1 'polypeptide(L)'
;MINKNNYSSYITLGMVCFIVLILFSIPALAANEVIVSRTISKDTINPGDTFRVTVSLTTKQELSTLELQERIPKGWLVREINSGKFRYHPDDIKWTWKENTSIMADTSASITYMVTVPESAAGGIYTITGTIFGTSTTDGSNVIVNVLGDDEITVEIEDVAPVLAPIGDKAVNENSLLSFRISATDANGDEITYSAVGLPAGATLDPNTGVFNWVPSYTASGKYTIVFIATANGLSDSQTITVTVGDVDRGPVLADIDNKTVSIYSPLSFTISAIDPDGDPIVYSATGIPRGATFSTTTGAFSWTPGSGSEGTYFITFTAESKGLIDSKTVTITVSVDKSSLISAIASATTKVSTAIPGTGYGQYPQPAIDAFNLAIAAAQSVVDDANASQAQVDKALADLTIAHETFNSTLVTIASVTNLNASDVGTNWIRWTWVNPNSRNFNYVMIFLNDVYVINTSDNYYNFTGLSEGTVYNISIKTVDTSGNINPAWVNDSAMTLTSPDITPPATVTNLNEIGAGPSWINWAWENPIDEDFSHVMVYLDGVFVTNTTNSSINYYNATGLSEGVTYTISIKTVDIYGNINTIPVNDTAMALQLPRILSISGSNITETSITLAWEASNDTAKVQITRDGMFLGDVSATSFVDSNLSSDTIYSYILVPSNDNGLEGYPVSINLKTRSSIDSAERNGGGSSGGNSKSSGGGGGGSSSEEFSNIALKDVANAYLLANSNVTYEFTRTGNVIQSISFYSLKNSGHITSTVEMLNNRSKLVNSTPEGSIYKYVNIWVGNAGFATDSTIKDARIKFKVNNSWLEELGVSPADIRLQRYNGNSWEILPTTLVSNNSNYMIFESRTPGFSPFAISANKEPANIDTDTKLNIVSEDIENNPPKEIVNIEETQPRRSNLWIFIVGILIIAGIIGGYNWLMNR
;
A
#
# COMPACT_ATOMS: atom_id res chain seq x y z
N MET A 1 42.51 -52.41 39.28
CA MET A 1 43.19 -52.30 40.59
C MET A 1 42.64 -53.40 41.50
N ILE A 2 43.53 -54.30 41.97
CA ILE A 2 43.61 -54.91 43.32
C ILE A 2 42.28 -55.43 43.94
N ASN A 3 41.97 -56.73 43.99
CA ASN A 3 42.48 -57.87 44.81
C ASN A 3 41.96 -57.92 46.27
N LYS A 4 41.68 -59.16 46.76
CA LYS A 4 41.41 -59.67 48.14
C LYS A 4 39.93 -59.62 48.64
N ASN A 5 39.30 -60.59 49.31
CA ASN A 5 39.64 -61.83 50.08
C ASN A 5 38.42 -62.79 50.02
N ASN A 6 38.52 -64.13 49.87
CA ASN A 6 38.88 -65.21 50.83
C ASN A 6 37.99 -65.36 52.09
N TYR A 7 37.28 -66.50 52.19
CA TYR A 7 37.06 -67.43 53.34
C TYR A 7 36.26 -68.65 52.78
N SER A 8 36.83 -69.84 52.54
CA SER A 8 37.20 -70.97 53.44
C SER A 8 36.06 -71.55 54.29
N SER A 9 35.70 -72.82 54.06
CA SER A 9 35.77 -73.99 55.00
C SER A 9 34.75 -75.09 54.63
N TYR A 10 35.20 -76.28 54.19
CA TYR A 10 35.29 -77.58 54.92
C TYR A 10 33.93 -78.14 55.42
N ILE A 11 33.55 -79.34 54.98
CA ILE A 11 33.62 -80.64 55.71
C ILE A 11 33.50 -81.76 54.63
N THR A 12 34.54 -82.56 54.29
CA THR A 12 34.97 -83.88 54.86
C THR A 12 33.83 -84.89 55.03
N LEU A 13 33.92 -86.20 54.75
CA LEU A 13 34.90 -87.16 54.22
C LEU A 13 34.23 -88.54 54.43
N GLY A 14 34.43 -89.53 53.55
CA GLY A 14 34.24 -90.95 53.89
C GLY A 14 33.81 -91.79 52.69
N MET A 15 34.71 -92.32 51.86
CA MET A 15 35.44 -93.60 52.03
C MET A 15 34.49 -94.82 52.17
N VAL A 16 34.69 -95.98 51.56
CA VAL A 16 35.73 -96.49 50.66
C VAL A 16 35.27 -97.86 50.12
N CYS A 17 35.80 -98.19 48.95
CA CYS A 17 35.82 -99.52 48.35
C CYS A 17 36.60 -100.51 49.23
N PHE A 18 36.04 -101.66 49.61
CA PHE A 18 36.83 -102.79 50.10
C PHE A 18 36.25 -104.14 49.68
N ILE A 19 36.92 -104.75 48.71
CA ILE A 19 36.95 -106.21 48.52
C ILE A 19 37.77 -106.78 49.67
N VAL A 20 37.15 -107.61 50.51
CA VAL A 20 37.82 -108.36 51.58
C VAL A 20 37.38 -109.82 51.50
N LEU A 21 38.27 -110.64 50.95
CA LEU A 21 38.24 -112.09 51.01
C LEU A 21 38.84 -112.48 52.37
N ILE A 22 38.00 -112.77 53.36
CA ILE A 22 38.42 -113.27 54.68
C ILE A 22 37.78 -114.63 54.93
N LEU A 23 38.59 -115.65 54.68
CA LEU A 23 38.56 -116.96 55.32
C LEU A 23 38.88 -116.76 56.81
N PHE A 24 37.91 -116.92 57.70
CA PHE A 24 38.18 -117.31 59.09
C PHE A 24 37.18 -118.36 59.56
N SER A 25 37.75 -119.54 59.81
CA SER A 25 37.43 -120.48 60.89
C SER A 25 35.96 -120.65 61.26
N ILE A 26 35.37 -121.66 60.62
CA ILE A 26 34.15 -122.36 61.02
C ILE A 26 34.30 -122.79 62.49
N PRO A 27 33.41 -122.38 63.43
CA PRO A 27 33.15 -123.21 64.59
C PRO A 27 32.37 -124.42 64.10
N ALA A 28 32.98 -125.60 64.16
CA ALA A 28 32.23 -126.83 63.96
C ALA A 28 31.10 -126.92 65.01
N LEU A 29 29.93 -127.36 64.54
CA LEU A 29 28.77 -127.80 65.32
C LEU A 29 27.71 -126.74 65.70
N ALA A 30 26.96 -126.28 64.70
CA ALA A 30 25.51 -126.54 64.67
C ALA A 30 25.17 -126.98 63.24
N ALA A 31 25.18 -128.30 63.00
CA ALA A 31 24.50 -128.84 61.84
C ALA A 31 23.02 -128.52 62.05
N ASN A 32 22.56 -127.35 61.55
CA ASN A 32 21.16 -127.05 61.23
C ASN A 32 20.86 -125.57 60.79
N GLU A 33 21.34 -125.06 59.64
CA GLU A 33 21.14 -123.63 59.23
C GLU A 33 20.32 -123.45 57.94
N VAL A 34 19.60 -122.32 57.78
CA VAL A 34 18.88 -121.93 56.55
C VAL A 34 19.60 -120.73 55.92
N ILE A 35 20.03 -120.87 54.66
CA ILE A 35 20.68 -119.79 53.90
C ILE A 35 19.64 -119.17 52.97
N VAL A 36 19.50 -117.84 52.99
CA VAL A 36 18.56 -117.13 52.13
C VAL A 36 19.15 -115.81 51.64
N SER A 37 18.96 -115.50 50.36
CA SER A 37 19.40 -114.26 49.73
C SER A 37 18.38 -113.68 48.75
N ARG A 38 18.35 -112.35 48.61
CA ARG A 38 17.53 -111.60 47.66
C ARG A 38 18.39 -110.92 46.58
N THR A 39 17.83 -110.82 45.38
CA THR A 39 18.31 -109.93 44.32
C THR A 39 17.14 -109.12 43.74
N ILE A 40 17.36 -107.82 43.52
CA ILE A 40 16.43 -106.86 42.91
C ILE A 40 16.93 -106.54 41.49
N SER A 41 16.04 -106.44 40.50
CA SER A 41 16.45 -106.30 39.09
C SER A 41 16.84 -104.87 38.64
N LYS A 42 16.64 -103.86 39.49
CA LYS A 42 16.88 -102.44 39.22
C LYS A 42 17.27 -101.74 40.53
N ASP A 43 18.09 -100.71 40.42
CA ASP A 43 18.61 -99.94 41.55
C ASP A 43 17.84 -98.60 41.70
N THR A 44 17.29 -98.11 40.57
CA THR A 44 16.45 -96.90 40.45
C THR A 44 15.19 -97.19 39.62
N ILE A 45 14.07 -96.54 39.95
CA ILE A 45 12.79 -96.73 39.27
C ILE A 45 11.89 -95.48 39.36
N ASN A 46 11.05 -95.24 38.34
CA ASN A 46 10.07 -94.16 38.38
C ASN A 46 8.77 -94.63 39.05
N PRO A 47 7.97 -93.73 39.66
CA PRO A 47 6.60 -94.07 40.08
C PRO A 47 5.79 -94.69 38.93
N GLY A 48 4.99 -95.73 39.22
CA GLY A 48 4.19 -96.48 38.23
C GLY A 48 4.91 -97.66 37.58
N ASP A 49 6.24 -97.71 37.60
CA ASP A 49 7.02 -98.80 37.01
C ASP A 49 7.07 -100.04 37.92
N THR A 50 7.52 -101.16 37.34
CA THR A 50 7.63 -102.46 38.04
C THR A 50 9.05 -103.02 37.95
N PHE A 51 9.52 -103.67 39.02
CA PHE A 51 10.79 -104.41 39.06
C PHE A 51 10.61 -105.82 39.59
N ARG A 52 11.58 -106.70 39.33
CA ARG A 52 11.56 -108.12 39.71
C ARG A 52 12.41 -108.34 40.95
N VAL A 53 11.90 -109.14 41.88
CA VAL A 53 12.60 -109.62 43.06
C VAL A 53 12.72 -111.15 43.01
N THR A 54 13.91 -111.67 43.31
CA THR A 54 14.16 -113.11 43.42
C THR A 54 14.76 -113.42 44.77
N VAL A 55 14.10 -114.29 45.54
CA VAL A 55 14.59 -114.81 46.83
C VAL A 55 14.99 -116.26 46.64
N SER A 56 16.28 -116.55 46.81
CA SER A 56 16.85 -117.90 46.73
C SER A 56 17.13 -118.40 48.14
N LEU A 57 16.74 -119.63 48.45
CA LEU A 57 16.98 -120.22 49.75
C LEU A 57 17.42 -121.69 49.66
N THR A 58 18.25 -122.09 50.61
CA THR A 58 18.73 -123.47 50.79
C THR A 58 18.70 -123.82 52.27
N THR A 59 17.98 -124.88 52.65
CA THR A 59 17.99 -125.39 54.02
C THR A 59 19.12 -126.41 54.18
N LYS A 60 19.89 -126.37 55.27
CA LYS A 60 20.90 -127.38 55.64
C LYS A 60 20.44 -128.31 56.76
N GLN A 61 19.16 -128.20 57.12
CA GLN A 61 18.49 -129.02 58.11
C GLN A 61 17.12 -129.48 57.65
N GLU A 62 16.61 -130.49 58.35
CA GLU A 62 15.22 -130.88 58.23
C GLU A 62 14.29 -129.93 58.99
N LEU A 63 13.23 -129.45 58.34
CA LEU A 63 12.26 -128.53 58.92
C LEU A 63 10.85 -129.09 58.82
N SER A 64 10.04 -128.92 59.86
CA SER A 64 8.61 -129.28 59.82
C SER A 64 7.77 -128.17 59.18
N THR A 65 8.26 -126.93 59.19
CA THR A 65 7.64 -125.75 58.57
C THR A 65 8.70 -124.84 57.97
N LEU A 66 8.35 -124.14 56.89
CA LEU A 66 9.17 -123.07 56.32
C LEU A 66 8.28 -122.01 55.68
N GLU A 67 8.58 -120.77 56.01
CA GLU A 67 7.79 -119.59 55.65
C GLU A 67 8.72 -118.43 55.33
N LEU A 68 8.50 -117.77 54.20
CA LEU A 68 9.08 -116.46 53.90
C LEU A 68 8.03 -115.39 54.11
N GLN A 69 8.35 -114.41 54.94
CA GLN A 69 7.57 -113.22 55.16
C GLN A 69 8.33 -112.03 54.58
N GLU A 70 7.81 -111.42 53.51
CA GLU A 70 8.38 -110.19 52.96
C GLU A 70 7.70 -108.95 53.57
N ARG A 71 8.43 -107.85 53.63
CA ARG A 71 7.97 -106.53 54.03
C ARG A 71 8.35 -105.57 52.92
N ILE A 72 7.35 -105.22 52.13
CA ILE A 72 7.44 -104.27 51.02
C ILE A 72 6.86 -102.93 51.48
N PRO A 73 7.37 -101.78 50.97
CA PRO A 73 6.78 -100.48 51.26
C PRO A 73 5.27 -100.45 51.09
N LYS A 74 4.57 -99.80 52.02
CA LYS A 74 3.11 -99.76 52.06
C LYS A 74 2.56 -99.19 50.74
N GLY A 75 1.60 -99.90 50.15
CA GLY A 75 0.92 -99.49 48.91
C GLY A 75 1.58 -100.03 47.63
N TRP A 76 2.79 -100.57 47.70
CA TRP A 76 3.44 -101.22 46.56
C TRP A 76 2.83 -102.59 46.33
N LEU A 77 2.55 -102.93 45.08
CA LEU A 77 1.80 -104.13 44.73
C LEU A 77 2.74 -105.28 44.41
N VAL A 78 2.55 -106.43 45.08
CA VAL A 78 3.31 -107.64 44.81
C VAL A 78 2.49 -108.60 43.97
N ARG A 79 3.07 -109.01 42.83
CA ARG A 79 2.51 -110.07 41.97
C ARG A 79 3.47 -111.23 41.92
N GLU A 80 3.04 -112.38 42.42
CA GLU A 80 3.79 -113.63 42.29
C GLU A 80 4.06 -113.94 40.81
N ILE A 81 5.30 -114.33 40.49
CA ILE A 81 5.65 -114.89 39.18
C ILE A 81 5.83 -116.42 39.31
N ASN A 82 6.60 -116.86 40.31
CA ASN A 82 6.88 -118.26 40.54
C ASN A 82 7.30 -118.49 42.00
N SER A 83 6.48 -119.18 42.80
CA SER A 83 6.84 -119.55 44.17
C SER A 83 7.53 -120.91 44.33
N GLY A 84 7.78 -121.63 43.23
CA GLY A 84 8.35 -122.98 43.29
C GLY A 84 7.59 -123.88 44.27
N LYS A 85 8.30 -124.34 45.31
CA LYS A 85 7.80 -125.21 46.38
C LYS A 85 6.98 -124.50 47.47
N PHE A 86 6.75 -123.19 47.34
CA PHE A 86 5.95 -122.40 48.27
C PHE A 86 4.58 -122.02 47.70
N ARG A 87 3.62 -121.82 48.60
CA ARG A 87 2.29 -121.27 48.35
C ARG A 87 2.30 -119.81 48.79
N TYR A 88 1.99 -118.91 47.87
CA TYR A 88 1.87 -117.48 48.16
C TYR A 88 0.53 -117.17 48.84
N HIS A 89 0.61 -116.30 49.85
CA HIS A 89 -0.49 -115.70 50.58
C HIS A 89 -0.38 -114.19 50.39
N PRO A 90 -1.21 -113.59 49.52
CA PRO A 90 -1.06 -112.20 49.12
C PRO A 90 -1.39 -111.20 50.22
N ASP A 91 -2.26 -111.55 51.17
CA ASP A 91 -2.77 -110.63 52.20
C ASP A 91 -1.65 -110.09 53.10
N ASP A 92 -0.67 -110.94 53.40
CA ASP A 92 0.49 -110.59 54.23
C ASP A 92 1.80 -110.61 53.44
N ILE A 93 1.80 -110.82 52.12
CA ILE A 93 3.02 -110.98 51.30
C ILE A 93 3.94 -112.08 51.86
N LYS A 94 3.36 -113.27 51.95
CA LYS A 94 3.95 -114.42 52.65
C LYS A 94 3.95 -115.66 51.78
N TRP A 95 4.95 -116.51 51.93
CA TRP A 95 5.09 -117.77 51.21
C TRP A 95 5.30 -118.91 52.18
N THR A 96 4.41 -119.90 52.20
CA THR A 96 4.54 -121.08 53.07
C THR A 96 4.85 -122.32 52.25
N TRP A 97 5.66 -123.23 52.77
CA TRP A 97 5.94 -124.51 52.09
C TRP A 97 4.66 -125.28 51.70
N LYS A 98 4.62 -125.87 50.49
CA LYS A 98 3.43 -126.53 49.93
C LYS A 98 3.19 -127.95 50.41
N GLU A 99 4.25 -128.68 50.76
CA GLU A 99 4.19 -130.12 51.04
C GLU A 99 3.88 -130.39 52.52
N ASN A 100 3.00 -131.36 52.80
CA ASN A 100 2.61 -131.76 54.16
C ASN A 100 3.61 -132.75 54.81
N THR A 101 4.86 -132.76 54.33
CA THR A 101 5.95 -133.63 54.79
C THR A 101 7.12 -132.78 55.27
N SER A 102 7.94 -133.32 56.17
CA SER A 102 9.18 -132.68 56.59
C SER A 102 10.03 -132.28 55.37
N ILE A 103 10.57 -131.06 55.40
CA ILE A 103 11.48 -130.52 54.39
C ILE A 103 12.84 -131.16 54.66
N MET A 104 13.39 -131.90 53.70
CA MET A 104 14.69 -132.56 53.89
C MET A 104 15.84 -131.55 53.93
N ALA A 105 16.92 -131.87 54.64
CA ALA A 105 18.16 -131.11 54.55
C ALA A 105 18.68 -131.03 53.10
N ASP A 106 19.41 -129.95 52.79
CA ASP A 106 19.92 -129.59 51.46
C ASP A 106 18.87 -129.23 50.40
N THR A 107 17.60 -129.06 50.80
CA THR A 107 16.56 -128.62 49.88
C THR A 107 16.78 -127.16 49.48
N SER A 108 16.85 -126.90 48.18
CA SER A 108 16.89 -125.54 47.63
C SER A 108 15.58 -125.17 46.94
N ALA A 109 15.22 -123.90 47.04
CA ALA A 109 14.04 -123.32 46.41
C ALA A 109 14.30 -121.85 46.04
N SER A 110 13.51 -121.36 45.09
CA SER A 110 13.52 -119.95 44.69
C SER A 110 12.09 -119.46 44.58
N ILE A 111 11.87 -118.23 45.02
CA ILE A 111 10.63 -117.47 44.87
C ILE A 111 10.95 -116.25 44.02
N THR A 112 10.15 -116.00 42.99
CA THR A 112 10.28 -114.83 42.13
C THR A 112 8.94 -114.10 42.06
N TYR A 113 8.96 -112.79 42.26
CA TYR A 113 7.78 -111.93 42.19
C TYR A 113 8.13 -110.57 41.57
N MET A 114 7.11 -109.87 41.08
CA MET A 114 7.19 -108.47 40.66
C MET A 114 6.70 -107.57 41.79
N VAL A 115 7.31 -106.40 41.90
CA VAL A 115 6.86 -105.30 42.75
C VAL A 115 6.59 -104.08 41.87
N THR A 116 5.36 -103.58 41.89
CA THR A 116 4.95 -102.37 41.17
C THR A 116 4.94 -101.19 42.14
N VAL A 117 5.66 -100.12 41.78
CA VAL A 117 5.71 -98.86 42.52
C VAL A 117 4.45 -98.06 42.21
N PRO A 118 3.71 -97.55 43.21
CA PRO A 118 2.56 -96.68 42.97
C PRO A 118 2.97 -95.44 42.18
N GLU A 119 2.12 -94.95 41.28
CA GLU A 119 2.33 -93.64 40.61
C GLU A 119 2.43 -92.47 41.60
N SER A 120 1.86 -92.64 42.80
CA SER A 120 1.93 -91.66 43.89
C SER A 120 3.15 -91.80 44.81
N ALA A 121 4.11 -92.68 44.50
CA ALA A 121 5.32 -92.80 45.28
C ALA A 121 6.13 -91.49 45.24
N ALA A 122 6.54 -90.99 46.40
CA ALA A 122 7.44 -89.84 46.48
C ALA A 122 8.85 -90.25 46.06
N GLY A 123 9.65 -89.30 45.55
CA GLY A 123 11.06 -89.54 45.32
C GLY A 123 11.79 -89.87 46.62
N GLY A 124 12.68 -90.88 46.61
CA GLY A 124 13.43 -91.31 47.79
C GLY A 124 13.86 -92.77 47.76
N ILE A 125 14.59 -93.19 48.78
CA ILE A 125 15.09 -94.57 48.93
C ILE A 125 14.08 -95.38 49.74
N TYR A 126 13.70 -96.55 49.24
CA TYR A 126 12.75 -97.47 49.86
C TYR A 126 13.40 -98.82 50.16
N THR A 127 13.11 -99.37 51.34
CA THR A 127 13.70 -100.65 51.79
C THR A 127 12.73 -101.82 51.66
N ILE A 128 13.22 -102.96 51.16
CA ILE A 128 12.53 -104.25 51.08
C ILE A 128 13.24 -105.20 52.04
N THR A 129 12.53 -105.74 53.03
CA THR A 129 13.11 -106.67 54.01
C THR A 129 12.31 -107.96 54.06
N GLY A 130 12.96 -109.06 54.43
CA GLY A 130 12.30 -110.36 54.49
C GLY A 130 12.84 -111.18 55.63
N THR A 131 12.01 -112.05 56.19
CA THR A 131 12.40 -112.97 57.25
C THR A 131 11.84 -114.35 56.95
N ILE A 132 12.71 -115.34 57.04
CA ILE A 132 12.36 -116.75 57.01
C ILE A 132 12.01 -117.21 58.42
N PHE A 133 10.89 -117.92 58.57
CA PHE A 133 10.46 -118.62 59.77
C PHE A 133 10.34 -120.12 59.49
N GLY A 134 10.81 -120.96 60.40
CA GLY A 134 10.62 -122.40 60.32
C GLY A 134 10.77 -123.07 61.68
N THR A 135 10.52 -124.38 61.75
CA THR A 135 10.68 -125.17 62.98
C THR A 135 11.51 -126.41 62.67
N SER A 136 12.60 -126.63 63.42
CA SER A 136 13.45 -127.80 63.22
C SER A 136 12.72 -129.09 63.61
N THR A 137 12.83 -130.14 62.80
CA THR A 137 12.28 -131.48 63.16
C THR A 137 13.14 -132.18 64.22
N THR A 138 14.38 -131.73 64.43
CA THR A 138 15.35 -132.41 65.29
C THR A 138 15.12 -132.13 66.77
N ASP A 139 14.80 -130.88 67.13
CA ASP A 139 14.67 -130.43 68.51
C ASP A 139 13.43 -129.55 68.78
N GLY A 140 12.62 -129.26 67.75
CA GLY A 140 11.44 -128.41 67.83
C GLY A 140 11.74 -126.91 67.98
N SER A 141 13.00 -126.48 67.82
CA SER A 141 13.39 -125.08 67.92
C SER A 141 12.90 -124.24 66.73
N ASN A 142 12.67 -122.94 66.96
CA ASN A 142 12.31 -122.00 65.92
C ASN A 142 13.55 -121.53 65.15
N VAL A 143 13.44 -121.51 63.83
CA VAL A 143 14.45 -121.02 62.90
C VAL A 143 13.97 -119.68 62.37
N ILE A 144 14.73 -118.62 62.63
CA ILE A 144 14.41 -117.27 62.19
C ILE A 144 15.66 -116.70 61.51
N VAL A 145 15.57 -116.45 60.20
CA VAL A 145 16.71 -115.95 59.40
C VAL A 145 16.26 -114.77 58.56
N ASN A 146 16.94 -113.64 58.66
CA ASN A 146 16.67 -112.50 57.78
C ASN A 146 17.18 -112.78 56.36
N VAL A 147 16.41 -112.37 55.37
CA VAL A 147 16.83 -112.39 53.97
C VAL A 147 17.93 -111.35 53.78
N LEU A 148 19.11 -111.78 53.34
CA LEU A 148 20.25 -110.91 53.05
C LEU A 148 20.32 -110.62 51.54
N GLY A 149 21.09 -109.61 51.12
CA GLY A 149 21.23 -109.22 49.71
C GLY A 149 20.62 -107.85 49.45
N ASP A 150 20.07 -107.64 48.25
CA ASP A 150 19.54 -106.33 47.86
C ASP A 150 18.31 -105.99 48.72
N ASP A 151 18.34 -104.84 49.38
CA ASP A 151 17.28 -104.37 50.27
C ASP A 151 16.84 -102.93 49.99
N GLU A 152 17.47 -102.19 49.08
CA GLU A 152 17.08 -100.81 48.74
C GLU A 152 16.74 -100.63 47.25
N ILE A 153 15.82 -99.70 46.97
CA ILE A 153 15.47 -99.22 45.63
C ILE A 153 15.21 -97.71 45.69
N THR A 154 15.79 -96.95 44.77
CA THR A 154 15.59 -95.48 44.68
C THR A 154 14.45 -95.15 43.74
N VAL A 155 13.51 -94.31 44.18
CA VAL A 155 12.47 -93.71 43.33
C VAL A 155 12.89 -92.30 42.93
N GLU A 156 12.94 -92.02 41.62
CA GLU A 156 13.26 -90.69 41.07
C GLU A 156 12.03 -90.04 40.41
N ILE A 157 11.92 -88.72 40.53
CA ILE A 157 10.89 -87.89 39.87
C ILE A 157 11.58 -86.84 38.98
N GLU A 158 11.07 -86.63 37.77
CA GLU A 158 11.58 -85.60 36.84
C GLU A 158 10.96 -84.23 37.16
N ASP A 159 11.73 -83.17 36.96
CA ASP A 159 11.33 -81.79 37.27
C ASP A 159 10.68 -81.09 36.06
N VAL A 160 9.74 -80.17 36.31
CA VAL A 160 8.92 -79.50 35.27
C VAL A 160 9.05 -77.99 35.36
N ALA A 161 9.14 -77.31 34.22
CA ALA A 161 9.20 -75.84 34.20
C ALA A 161 7.93 -75.19 34.79
N PRO A 162 8.04 -74.01 35.42
CA PRO A 162 6.87 -73.28 35.90
C PRO A 162 6.01 -72.84 34.71
N VAL A 163 4.69 -72.71 34.90
CA VAL A 163 3.73 -72.25 33.87
C VAL A 163 3.28 -70.83 34.21
N LEU A 164 3.60 -69.86 33.34
CA LEU A 164 3.23 -68.46 33.51
C LEU A 164 1.79 -68.21 33.03
N ALA A 165 0.95 -67.60 33.87
CA ALA A 165 -0.42 -67.25 33.50
C ALA A 165 -0.45 -66.18 32.39
N PRO A 166 -1.46 -66.17 31.49
CA PRO A 166 -1.56 -65.16 30.44
C PRO A 166 -1.57 -63.73 30.99
N ILE A 167 -0.62 -62.89 30.58
CA ILE A 167 -0.50 -61.50 31.06
C ILE A 167 -1.37 -60.56 30.21
N GLY A 168 -1.29 -60.71 28.88
CA GLY A 168 -1.95 -59.87 27.88
C GLY A 168 -1.36 -58.44 27.77
N ASP A 169 -1.57 -57.82 26.61
CA ASP A 169 -1.14 -56.44 26.36
C ASP A 169 -1.77 -55.45 27.34
N LYS A 170 -1.07 -54.32 27.57
CA LYS A 170 -1.50 -53.25 28.48
C LYS A 170 -1.50 -51.91 27.75
N ALA A 171 -2.29 -50.98 28.26
CA ALA A 171 -2.25 -49.59 27.85
C ALA A 171 -2.31 -48.67 29.07
N VAL A 172 -1.63 -47.54 28.97
CA VAL A 172 -1.62 -46.49 30.00
C VAL A 172 -1.37 -45.15 29.30
N ASN A 173 -1.78 -44.04 29.88
CA ASN A 173 -1.40 -42.72 29.38
C ASN A 173 -0.11 -42.25 30.07
N GLU A 174 0.62 -41.33 29.45
CA GLU A 174 1.75 -40.68 30.10
C GLU A 174 1.36 -40.09 31.47
N ASN A 175 2.34 -40.05 32.38
CA ASN A 175 2.22 -39.60 33.76
C ASN A 175 1.16 -40.33 34.61
N SER A 176 0.67 -41.49 34.15
CA SER A 176 -0.26 -42.34 34.89
C SER A 176 0.41 -43.64 35.33
N LEU A 177 0.13 -44.12 36.54
CA LEU A 177 0.70 -45.37 37.05
C LEU A 177 0.06 -46.60 36.38
N LEU A 178 0.87 -47.41 35.71
CA LEU A 178 0.55 -48.79 35.33
C LEU A 178 1.07 -49.74 36.41
N SER A 179 0.17 -50.45 37.07
CA SER A 179 0.50 -51.48 38.06
C SER A 179 -0.29 -52.76 37.82
N PHE A 180 0.39 -53.90 37.77
CA PHE A 180 -0.24 -55.22 37.68
C PHE A 180 0.69 -56.29 38.25
N ARG A 181 0.13 -57.47 38.53
CA ARG A 181 0.89 -58.62 39.04
C ARG A 181 0.90 -59.74 38.02
N ILE A 182 2.07 -60.34 37.79
CA ILE A 182 2.21 -61.61 37.06
C ILE A 182 2.25 -62.79 38.03
N SER A 183 1.82 -63.96 37.56
CA SER A 183 1.77 -65.17 38.38
C SER A 183 2.09 -66.40 37.56
N ALA A 184 2.85 -67.33 38.14
CA ALA A 184 3.12 -68.65 37.58
C ALA A 184 2.84 -69.74 38.64
N THR A 185 2.72 -70.99 38.18
CA THR A 185 2.58 -72.18 39.04
C THR A 185 3.62 -73.22 38.66
N ASP A 186 4.19 -73.89 39.65
CA ASP A 186 5.14 -74.98 39.47
C ASP A 186 4.52 -76.32 39.93
N ALA A 187 4.70 -77.38 39.14
CA ALA A 187 4.06 -78.68 39.41
C ALA A 187 4.77 -79.50 40.49
N ASN A 188 6.08 -79.26 40.67
CA ASN A 188 6.95 -79.90 41.66
C ASN A 188 6.91 -79.15 43.00
N GLY A 189 6.36 -77.93 43.01
CA GLY A 189 6.20 -77.09 44.19
C GLY A 189 7.41 -76.19 44.47
N ASP A 190 8.27 -76.02 43.46
CA ASP A 190 9.49 -75.23 43.57
C ASP A 190 9.21 -73.72 43.68
N GLU A 191 10.16 -73.01 44.31
CA GLU A 191 10.04 -71.56 44.49
C GLU A 191 10.23 -70.82 43.17
N ILE A 192 9.28 -69.94 42.84
CA ILE A 192 9.25 -69.19 41.60
C ILE A 192 9.87 -67.81 41.80
N THR A 193 10.84 -67.46 40.96
CA THR A 193 11.39 -66.10 40.85
C THR A 193 10.96 -65.48 39.51
N TYR A 194 10.54 -64.21 39.55
CA TYR A 194 10.16 -63.44 38.38
C TYR A 194 11.29 -62.53 37.89
N SER A 195 11.43 -62.40 36.58
CA SER A 195 12.31 -61.41 35.95
C SER A 195 11.68 -60.85 34.67
N ALA A 196 12.25 -59.76 34.15
CA ALA A 196 11.81 -59.18 32.89
C ALA A 196 12.98 -58.66 32.05
N VAL A 197 12.81 -58.73 30.73
CA VAL A 197 13.70 -58.15 29.73
C VAL A 197 12.93 -57.07 28.96
N GLY A 198 13.61 -55.95 28.69
CA GLY A 198 12.98 -54.82 27.98
C GLY A 198 12.16 -53.88 28.86
N LEU A 199 12.45 -53.81 30.17
CA LEU A 199 11.79 -52.85 31.06
C LEU A 199 12.04 -51.40 30.60
N PRO A 200 10.99 -50.59 30.41
CA PRO A 200 11.13 -49.16 30.12
C PRO A 200 11.81 -48.40 31.27
N ALA A 201 12.33 -47.21 30.99
CA ALA A 201 12.92 -46.35 32.01
C ALA A 201 11.89 -46.04 33.12
N GLY A 202 12.30 -46.23 34.38
CA GLY A 202 11.44 -46.03 35.55
C GLY A 202 10.45 -47.17 35.85
N ALA A 203 10.42 -48.22 35.02
CA ALA A 203 9.64 -49.42 35.31
C ALA A 203 10.37 -50.34 36.30
N THR A 204 9.62 -51.02 37.14
CA THR A 204 10.14 -51.98 38.13
C THR A 204 9.31 -53.26 38.12
N LEU A 205 9.95 -54.39 38.42
CA LEU A 205 9.32 -55.68 38.66
C LEU A 205 9.89 -56.26 39.95
N ASP A 206 9.02 -56.57 40.91
CA ASP A 206 9.42 -57.27 42.12
C ASP A 206 9.60 -58.77 41.81
N PRO A 207 10.81 -59.34 42.01
CA PRO A 207 11.10 -60.72 41.64
C PRO A 207 10.39 -61.78 42.50
N ASN A 208 9.90 -61.42 43.69
CA ASN A 208 9.23 -62.36 44.60
C ASN A 208 7.71 -62.28 44.47
N THR A 209 7.19 -61.07 44.28
CA THR A 209 5.74 -60.85 44.21
C THR A 209 5.23 -60.85 42.78
N GLY A 210 6.06 -60.60 41.78
CA GLY A 210 5.65 -60.45 40.39
C GLY A 210 4.91 -59.12 40.13
N VAL A 211 4.98 -58.15 41.04
CA VAL A 211 4.33 -56.85 40.87
C VAL A 211 5.18 -55.96 39.95
N PHE A 212 4.60 -55.56 38.83
CA PHE A 212 5.13 -54.57 37.91
C PHE A 212 4.57 -53.19 38.24
N ASN A 213 5.42 -52.16 38.29
CA ASN A 213 5.03 -50.77 38.43
C ASN A 213 5.78 -49.88 37.44
N TRP A 214 5.06 -48.97 36.78
CA TRP A 214 5.66 -47.98 35.89
C TRP A 214 4.81 -46.71 35.79
N VAL A 215 5.45 -45.55 35.88
CA VAL A 215 4.85 -44.25 35.53
C VAL A 215 5.61 -43.72 34.31
N PRO A 216 5.06 -43.84 33.09
CA PRO A 216 5.69 -43.30 31.89
C PRO A 216 5.83 -41.78 31.99
N SER A 217 6.96 -41.21 31.58
CA SER A 217 7.10 -39.75 31.49
C SER A 217 6.32 -39.18 30.30
N TYR A 218 6.18 -37.84 30.19
CA TYR A 218 5.60 -37.13 29.03
C TYR A 218 6.44 -37.22 27.72
N THR A 219 7.43 -38.11 27.67
CA THR A 219 8.21 -38.38 26.46
C THR A 219 8.19 -39.87 26.11
N ALA A 220 7.32 -40.61 26.79
CA ALA A 220 7.28 -42.06 26.75
C ALA A 220 6.13 -42.60 25.88
N SER A 221 5.38 -41.75 25.19
CA SER A 221 4.35 -42.19 24.25
C SER A 221 4.92 -43.14 23.18
N GLY A 222 4.19 -44.22 22.89
CA GLY A 222 4.68 -45.28 22.00
C GLY A 222 4.44 -46.69 22.54
N LYS A 223 5.09 -47.69 21.92
CA LYS A 223 4.91 -49.11 22.24
C LYS A 223 6.19 -49.71 22.82
N TYR A 224 6.04 -50.45 23.91
CA TYR A 224 7.14 -51.10 24.62
C TYR A 224 6.90 -52.60 24.66
N THR A 225 7.88 -53.37 24.20
CA THR A 225 7.83 -54.83 24.23
C THR A 225 8.60 -55.34 25.45
N ILE A 226 7.89 -56.00 26.36
CA ILE A 226 8.46 -56.50 27.62
C ILE A 226 8.29 -58.02 27.64
N VAL A 227 9.38 -58.74 27.92
CA VAL A 227 9.37 -60.19 28.12
C VAL A 227 9.39 -60.47 29.62
N PHE A 228 8.33 -61.05 30.16
CA PHE A 228 8.26 -61.52 31.54
C PHE A 228 8.61 -62.99 31.60
N ILE A 229 9.40 -63.37 32.61
CA ILE A 229 9.96 -64.71 32.77
C ILE A 229 9.69 -65.17 34.20
N ALA A 230 9.18 -66.39 34.35
CA ALA A 230 9.13 -67.10 35.63
C ALA A 230 10.14 -68.24 35.61
N THR A 231 10.92 -68.39 36.67
CA THR A 231 11.96 -69.42 36.79
C THR A 231 11.82 -70.18 38.10
N ALA A 232 11.84 -71.50 38.04
CA ALA A 232 11.88 -72.40 39.18
C ALA A 232 12.93 -73.49 38.92
N ASN A 233 13.81 -73.75 39.89
CA ASN A 233 14.91 -74.73 39.81
C ASN A 233 15.76 -74.71 38.51
N GLY A 234 15.91 -73.54 37.89
CA GLY A 234 16.67 -73.37 36.64
C GLY A 234 15.90 -73.61 35.34
N LEU A 235 14.62 -74.01 35.42
CA LEU A 235 13.69 -74.09 34.30
C LEU A 235 12.82 -72.83 34.22
N SER A 236 12.35 -72.44 33.03
CA SER A 236 11.63 -71.18 32.85
C SER A 236 10.52 -71.23 31.80
N ASP A 237 9.47 -70.42 32.03
CA ASP A 237 8.48 -70.04 31.03
C ASP A 237 8.44 -68.52 30.88
N SER A 238 8.08 -68.04 29.69
CA SER A 238 8.13 -66.61 29.36
C SER A 238 6.99 -66.17 28.46
N GLN A 239 6.55 -64.92 28.63
CA GLN A 239 5.58 -64.27 27.77
C GLN A 239 6.06 -62.88 27.36
N THR A 240 5.87 -62.56 26.09
CA THR A 240 6.09 -61.22 25.56
C THR A 240 4.78 -60.47 25.50
N ILE A 241 4.73 -59.27 26.08
CA ILE A 241 3.58 -58.36 25.96
C ILE A 241 4.00 -57.03 25.35
N THR A 242 3.02 -56.32 24.80
CA THR A 242 3.16 -54.92 24.42
C THR A 242 2.45 -54.01 25.43
N VAL A 243 3.15 -53.00 25.93
CA VAL A 243 2.57 -51.88 26.67
C VAL A 243 2.47 -50.68 25.73
N THR A 244 1.27 -50.21 25.45
CA THR A 244 1.03 -49.00 24.64
C THR A 244 0.84 -47.80 25.56
N VAL A 245 1.71 -46.80 25.44
CA VAL A 245 1.60 -45.52 26.14
C VAL A 245 0.92 -44.50 25.24
N GLY A 246 -0.24 -44.01 25.66
CA GLY A 246 -0.95 -42.91 25.02
C GLY A 246 -0.33 -41.56 25.37
N ASP A 247 -0.17 -40.72 24.34
CA ASP A 247 0.33 -39.35 24.44
C ASP A 247 -0.65 -38.45 25.21
N VAL A 248 -0.14 -37.63 26.14
CA VAL A 248 -0.96 -36.66 26.90
C VAL A 248 -0.43 -35.26 26.67
N ASP A 249 -1.19 -34.50 25.88
CA ASP A 249 -0.89 -33.12 25.50
C ASP A 249 -0.75 -32.18 26.71
N ARG A 250 0.29 -31.34 26.71
CA ARG A 250 0.53 -30.30 27.71
C ARG A 250 0.38 -28.93 27.06
N GLY A 251 -0.32 -28.04 27.76
CA GLY A 251 -0.56 -26.69 27.27
C GLY A 251 0.73 -25.87 27.15
N PRO A 252 0.67 -24.76 26.38
CA PRO A 252 1.81 -23.87 26.22
C PRO A 252 2.10 -23.14 27.53
N VAL A 253 3.36 -22.74 27.71
CA VAL A 253 3.82 -21.93 28.85
C VAL A 253 4.24 -20.57 28.33
N LEU A 254 3.51 -19.52 28.71
CA LEU A 254 3.79 -18.14 28.32
C LEU A 254 4.89 -17.56 29.22
N ALA A 255 5.91 -16.92 28.62
CA ALA A 255 6.96 -16.25 29.37
C ALA A 255 6.41 -15.05 30.17
N ASP A 256 7.07 -14.67 31.25
CA ASP A 256 6.68 -13.49 32.03
C ASP A 256 6.75 -12.21 31.21
N ILE A 257 5.76 -11.33 31.39
CA ILE A 257 5.67 -10.04 30.69
C ILE A 257 5.54 -8.94 31.73
N ASP A 258 6.56 -8.07 31.80
CA ASP A 258 6.55 -6.94 32.72
C ASP A 258 5.53 -5.87 32.33
N ASN A 259 5.00 -5.18 33.34
CA ASN A 259 4.22 -3.96 33.16
C ASN A 259 5.00 -2.91 32.34
N LYS A 260 4.29 -2.14 31.52
CA LYS A 260 4.86 -1.12 30.64
C LYS A 260 4.37 0.27 31.02
N THR A 261 5.23 1.25 30.81
CA THR A 261 4.87 2.67 30.89
C THR A 261 5.26 3.35 29.59
N VAL A 262 4.42 4.24 29.07
CA VAL A 262 4.70 5.01 27.85
C VAL A 262 4.09 6.40 27.99
N SER A 263 4.67 7.42 27.35
CA SER A 263 4.01 8.72 27.23
C SER A 263 3.15 8.75 25.97
N ILE A 264 2.07 9.53 25.97
CA ILE A 264 1.32 9.75 24.73
C ILE A 264 2.25 10.20 23.59
N TYR A 265 1.86 9.94 22.34
CA TYR A 265 2.63 10.19 21.12
C TYR A 265 3.96 9.43 21.00
N SER A 266 4.41 8.73 22.05
CA SER A 266 5.61 7.90 22.01
C SER A 266 5.26 6.46 21.62
N PRO A 267 6.05 5.80 20.75
CA PRO A 267 5.78 4.42 20.37
C PRO A 267 6.15 3.44 21.49
N LEU A 268 5.30 2.45 21.71
CA LEU A 268 5.54 1.28 22.54
C LEU A 268 5.49 0.01 21.67
N SER A 269 6.53 -0.81 21.72
CA SER A 269 6.56 -2.11 21.05
C SER A 269 7.29 -3.16 21.88
N PHE A 270 6.78 -4.39 21.84
CA PHE A 270 7.40 -5.57 22.44
C PHE A 270 6.82 -6.84 21.84
N THR A 271 7.47 -7.98 22.05
CA THR A 271 6.99 -9.30 21.62
C THR A 271 6.77 -10.21 22.83
N ILE A 272 5.68 -10.96 22.84
CA ILE A 272 5.48 -12.05 23.79
C ILE A 272 6.02 -13.37 23.21
N SER A 273 6.31 -14.33 24.07
CA SER A 273 6.77 -15.67 23.66
C SER A 273 6.22 -16.75 24.58
N ALA A 274 5.83 -17.88 24.03
CA ALA A 274 5.48 -19.10 24.76
C ALA A 274 6.23 -20.31 24.21
N ILE A 275 6.33 -21.37 25.01
CA ILE A 275 6.88 -22.67 24.62
C ILE A 275 5.83 -23.74 24.88
N ASP A 276 5.56 -24.57 23.89
CA ASP A 276 4.76 -25.78 24.05
C ASP A 276 5.71 -26.94 24.40
N PRO A 277 5.54 -27.61 25.55
CA PRO A 277 6.44 -28.69 25.98
C PRO A 277 6.47 -29.91 25.06
N ASP A 278 5.44 -30.10 24.23
CA ASP A 278 5.31 -31.21 23.26
C ASP A 278 5.71 -30.78 21.84
N GLY A 279 6.06 -29.50 21.67
CA GLY A 279 6.53 -28.92 20.41
C GLY A 279 5.40 -28.55 19.46
N ASP A 280 4.17 -28.49 19.95
CA ASP A 280 3.00 -28.17 19.14
C ASP A 280 2.97 -26.69 18.72
N PRO A 281 2.36 -26.36 17.56
CA PRO A 281 2.24 -24.99 17.10
C PRO A 281 1.40 -24.12 18.03
N ILE A 282 1.98 -23.00 18.47
CA ILE A 282 1.30 -22.02 19.32
C ILE A 282 0.61 -20.95 18.47
N VAL A 283 -0.62 -20.60 18.85
CA VAL A 283 -1.35 -19.44 18.34
C VAL A 283 -1.48 -18.41 19.47
N TYR A 284 -1.08 -17.17 19.22
CA TYR A 284 -1.26 -16.09 20.18
C TYR A 284 -2.58 -15.35 19.97
N SER A 285 -3.17 -14.88 21.05
CA SER A 285 -4.28 -13.93 21.01
C SER A 285 -4.13 -12.89 22.14
N ALA A 286 -4.87 -11.79 22.04
CA ALA A 286 -4.88 -10.77 23.07
C ALA A 286 -6.26 -10.12 23.19
N THR A 287 -6.64 -9.80 24.42
CA THR A 287 -7.89 -9.10 24.76
C THR A 287 -7.59 -7.83 25.56
N GLY A 288 -8.49 -6.84 25.51
CA GLY A 288 -8.25 -5.54 26.13
C GLY A 288 -7.30 -4.63 25.35
N ILE A 289 -7.09 -4.91 24.05
CA ILE A 289 -6.22 -4.12 23.17
C ILE A 289 -6.75 -2.68 23.05
N PRO A 290 -5.95 -1.65 23.41
CA PRO A 290 -6.35 -0.25 23.29
C PRO A 290 -6.62 0.16 21.83
N ARG A 291 -7.45 1.20 21.64
CA ARG A 291 -7.67 1.76 20.30
C ARG A 291 -6.35 2.21 19.67
N GLY A 292 -6.13 1.80 18.42
CA GLY A 292 -4.91 2.14 17.67
C GLY A 292 -3.70 1.25 18.01
N ALA A 293 -3.81 0.33 18.97
CA ALA A 293 -2.80 -0.71 19.18
C ALA A 293 -3.01 -1.86 18.18
N THR A 294 -1.93 -2.58 17.89
CA THR A 294 -1.90 -3.74 17.01
C THR A 294 -1.23 -4.91 17.70
N PHE A 295 -1.71 -6.13 17.41
CA PHE A 295 -1.13 -7.37 17.92
C PHE A 295 -1.08 -8.43 16.82
N SER A 296 0.10 -8.99 16.59
CA SER A 296 0.30 -10.08 15.64
C SER A 296 0.14 -11.43 16.33
N THR A 297 -0.91 -12.16 15.95
CA THR A 297 -1.21 -13.51 16.48
C THR A 297 -0.17 -14.57 16.08
N THR A 298 0.63 -14.30 15.04
CA THR A 298 1.68 -15.21 14.54
C THR A 298 3.02 -14.98 15.22
N THR A 299 3.39 -13.71 15.46
CA THR A 299 4.72 -13.35 15.98
C THR A 299 4.70 -12.94 17.45
N GLY A 300 3.53 -12.76 18.04
CA GLY A 300 3.37 -12.22 19.39
C GLY A 300 3.75 -10.73 19.50
N ALA A 301 3.96 -10.03 18.38
CA ALA A 301 4.35 -8.62 18.37
C ALA A 301 3.18 -7.70 18.72
N PHE A 302 3.35 -6.91 19.78
CA PHE A 302 2.47 -5.80 20.17
C PHE A 302 3.11 -4.47 19.77
N SER A 303 2.32 -3.57 19.19
CA SER A 303 2.74 -2.21 18.87
C SER A 303 1.62 -1.21 19.07
N TRP A 304 1.93 -0.09 19.74
CA TRP A 304 0.98 0.96 20.03
C TRP A 304 1.66 2.33 20.14
N THR A 305 1.07 3.35 19.54
CA THR A 305 1.40 4.76 19.79
C THR A 305 0.15 5.43 20.35
N PRO A 306 0.06 5.65 21.68
CA PRO A 306 -1.13 6.25 22.29
C PRO A 306 -1.38 7.66 21.74
N GLY A 307 -2.63 7.98 21.42
CA GLY A 307 -3.04 9.31 20.96
C GLY A 307 -3.48 10.24 22.09
N SER A 308 -4.01 11.41 21.75
CA SER A 308 -4.67 12.29 22.72
C SER A 308 -5.85 11.59 23.40
N GLY A 309 -6.04 11.83 24.70
CA GLY A 309 -7.10 11.21 25.49
C GLY A 309 -6.86 9.74 25.82
N SER A 310 -5.66 9.21 25.56
CA SER A 310 -5.26 7.84 25.89
C SER A 310 -4.48 7.74 27.21
N GLU A 311 -4.34 8.83 27.96
CA GLU A 311 -3.75 8.80 29.30
C GLU A 311 -4.57 7.89 30.23
N GLY A 312 -3.88 7.11 31.07
CA GLY A 312 -4.53 6.17 31.97
C GLY A 312 -3.89 4.80 32.01
N THR A 313 -4.60 3.82 32.57
CA THR A 313 -4.10 2.46 32.78
C THR A 313 -4.91 1.46 31.97
N TYR A 314 -4.22 0.62 31.22
CA TYR A 314 -4.79 -0.41 30.35
C TYR A 314 -4.38 -1.80 30.83
N PHE A 315 -5.33 -2.74 30.82
CA PHE A 315 -5.10 -4.14 31.19
C PHE A 315 -5.27 -5.00 29.95
N ILE A 316 -4.15 -5.52 29.44
CA ILE A 316 -4.14 -6.35 28.23
C ILE A 316 -3.85 -7.78 28.63
N THR A 317 -4.74 -8.71 28.30
CA THR A 317 -4.51 -10.13 28.56
C THR A 317 -4.02 -10.80 27.29
N PHE A 318 -2.77 -11.26 27.32
CA PHE A 318 -2.16 -12.06 26.27
C PHE A 318 -2.36 -13.54 26.57
N THR A 319 -2.71 -14.31 25.54
CA THR A 319 -2.98 -15.74 25.64
C THR A 319 -2.17 -16.48 24.60
N ALA A 320 -1.51 -17.56 25.01
CA ALA A 320 -0.96 -18.58 24.11
C ALA A 320 -1.88 -19.79 24.14
N GLU A 321 -2.26 -20.29 22.96
CA GLU A 321 -3.08 -21.49 22.81
C GLU A 321 -2.34 -22.52 21.95
N SER A 322 -2.38 -23.78 22.37
CA SER A 322 -1.90 -24.94 21.60
C SER A 322 -2.88 -26.09 21.82
N LYS A 323 -3.39 -26.68 20.72
CA LYS A 323 -4.38 -27.79 20.73
C LYS A 323 -5.58 -27.61 21.69
N GLY A 324 -6.01 -26.37 21.93
CA GLY A 324 -7.15 -26.05 22.80
C GLY A 324 -6.80 -25.93 24.30
N LEU A 325 -5.53 -26.08 24.67
CA LEU A 325 -5.00 -25.73 25.99
C LEU A 325 -4.39 -24.33 25.94
N ILE A 326 -4.52 -23.57 27.03
CA ILE A 326 -4.13 -22.16 27.10
C ILE A 326 -3.27 -21.82 28.32
N ASP A 327 -2.41 -20.82 28.15
CA ASP A 327 -1.82 -20.05 29.25
C ASP A 327 -1.97 -18.55 28.94
N SER A 328 -2.23 -17.74 29.96
CA SER A 328 -2.54 -16.32 29.80
C SER A 328 -1.94 -15.45 30.89
N LYS A 329 -1.53 -14.23 30.51
CA LYS A 329 -1.00 -13.22 31.43
C LYS A 329 -1.59 -11.85 31.13
N THR A 330 -1.99 -11.13 32.17
CA THR A 330 -2.44 -9.74 32.07
C THR A 330 -1.29 -8.79 32.33
N VAL A 331 -1.06 -7.88 31.39
CA VAL A 331 -0.04 -6.83 31.44
C VAL A 331 -0.71 -5.50 31.68
N THR A 332 -0.20 -4.74 32.64
CA THR A 332 -0.61 -3.36 32.86
C THR A 332 0.24 -2.43 32.01
N ILE A 333 -0.40 -1.61 31.17
CA ILE A 333 0.24 -0.52 30.43
C ILE A 333 -0.27 0.81 30.96
N THR A 334 0.62 1.61 31.56
CA THR A 334 0.30 2.95 32.04
C THR A 334 0.76 4.00 31.02
N VAL A 335 -0.18 4.77 30.51
CA VAL A 335 0.07 5.90 29.62
C VAL A 335 0.11 7.19 30.43
N SER A 336 1.23 7.91 30.32
CA SER A 336 1.45 9.20 30.94
C SER A 336 1.29 10.34 29.93
N VAL A 337 0.99 11.54 30.42
CA VAL A 337 0.96 12.76 29.60
C VAL A 337 2.37 13.22 29.22
N ASP A 338 2.49 13.96 28.12
CA ASP A 338 3.76 14.56 27.68
C ASP A 338 3.82 16.05 28.09
N LYS A 339 4.75 16.38 28.98
CA LYS A 339 4.97 17.73 29.54
C LYS A 339 6.21 18.42 28.97
N SER A 340 6.94 17.78 28.06
CA SER A 340 8.27 18.21 27.61
C SER A 340 8.28 19.61 26.97
N SER A 341 7.34 19.87 26.08
CA SER A 341 7.18 21.17 25.41
C SER A 341 6.81 22.29 26.38
N LEU A 342 5.91 22.02 27.33
CA LEU A 342 5.51 22.98 28.36
C LEU A 342 6.68 23.35 29.28
N ILE A 343 7.45 22.36 29.74
CA ILE A 343 8.65 22.58 30.56
C ILE A 343 9.66 23.48 29.82
N SER A 344 9.88 23.21 28.54
CA SER A 344 10.79 24.01 27.70
C SER A 344 10.31 25.46 27.53
N ALA A 345 9.00 25.64 27.32
CA ALA A 345 8.39 26.96 27.21
C ALA A 345 8.48 27.76 28.52
N ILE A 346 8.26 27.12 29.67
CA ILE A 346 8.42 27.73 31.01
C ILE A 346 9.87 28.19 31.22
N ALA A 347 10.85 27.36 30.88
CA ALA A 347 12.27 27.71 31.02
C ALA A 347 12.63 28.94 30.17
N SER A 348 12.14 29.00 28.93
CA SER A 348 12.32 30.14 28.02
C SER A 348 11.66 31.41 28.57
N ALA A 349 10.40 31.32 29.01
CA ALA A 349 9.64 32.43 29.57
C ALA A 349 10.27 32.98 30.86
N THR A 350 10.75 32.09 31.75
CA THR A 350 11.45 32.45 32.99
C THR A 350 12.76 33.19 32.69
N THR A 351 13.52 32.73 31.69
CA THR A 351 14.72 33.43 31.24
C THR A 351 14.38 34.83 30.72
N LYS A 352 13.35 34.93 29.88
CA LYS A 352 12.91 36.21 29.30
C LYS A 352 12.54 37.23 30.39
N VAL A 353 11.69 36.85 31.35
CA VAL A 353 11.26 37.77 32.41
C VAL A 353 12.40 38.11 33.38
N SER A 354 13.35 37.20 33.64
CA SER A 354 14.51 37.46 34.50
C SER A 354 15.47 38.54 33.97
N THR A 355 15.49 38.73 32.65
CA THR A 355 16.30 39.76 31.97
C THR A 355 15.52 41.06 31.72
N ALA A 356 14.22 41.09 32.01
CA ALA A 356 13.39 42.26 31.80
C ALA A 356 13.66 43.35 32.84
N ILE A 357 13.84 44.59 32.38
CA ILE A 357 14.02 45.74 33.26
C ILE A 357 12.64 46.37 33.53
N PRO A 358 12.16 46.45 34.78
CA PRO A 358 10.88 47.07 35.10
C PRO A 358 10.93 48.60 34.96
N GLY A 359 9.89 49.18 34.37
CA GLY A 359 9.69 50.64 34.35
C GLY A 359 8.86 51.13 33.16
N THR A 360 8.79 52.45 33.02
CA THR A 360 8.05 53.14 31.95
C THR A 360 8.97 53.78 30.90
N GLY A 361 10.29 53.63 31.06
CA GLY A 361 11.28 54.13 30.10
C GLY A 361 11.48 53.19 28.91
N TYR A 362 12.11 53.69 27.85
CA TYR A 362 12.41 52.89 26.67
C TYR A 362 13.33 51.71 27.00
N GLY A 363 13.08 50.55 26.36
CA GLY A 363 13.78 49.30 26.65
C GLY A 363 13.33 48.61 27.95
N GLN A 364 12.38 49.20 28.68
CA GLN A 364 11.81 48.63 29.91
C GLN A 364 10.41 48.05 29.65
N TYR A 365 9.99 47.17 30.55
CA TYR A 365 8.66 46.58 30.56
C TYR A 365 7.84 47.18 31.71
N PRO A 366 6.59 47.61 31.46
CA PRO A 366 5.70 48.08 32.53
C PRO A 366 5.54 47.00 33.61
N GLN A 367 5.58 47.40 34.88
CA GLN A 367 5.44 46.46 36.00
C GLN A 367 4.19 45.56 35.89
N PRO A 368 2.99 46.06 35.51
CA PRO A 368 1.82 45.21 35.33
C PRO A 368 2.00 44.10 34.27
N ALA A 369 2.83 44.33 33.25
CA ALA A 369 3.12 43.32 32.22
C ALA A 369 4.07 42.23 32.74
N ILE A 370 5.08 42.62 33.53
CA ILE A 370 5.96 41.66 34.23
C ILE A 370 5.14 40.79 35.19
N ASP A 371 4.26 41.40 35.97
CA ASP A 371 3.41 40.69 36.94
C ASP A 371 2.47 39.70 36.23
N ALA A 372 1.82 40.13 35.15
CA ALA A 372 0.95 39.27 34.34
C ALA A 372 1.70 38.09 33.70
N PHE A 373 2.92 38.32 33.21
CA PHE A 373 3.73 37.26 32.61
C PHE A 373 4.23 36.26 33.65
N ASN A 374 4.67 36.73 34.82
CA ASN A 374 5.01 35.86 35.94
C ASN A 374 3.82 35.02 36.42
N LEU A 375 2.60 35.59 36.42
CA LEU A 375 1.39 34.85 36.75
C LEU A 375 1.09 33.72 35.75
N ALA A 376 1.28 33.97 34.44
CA ALA A 376 1.12 32.95 33.41
C ALA A 376 2.18 31.84 33.53
N ILE A 377 3.43 32.19 33.83
CA ILE A 377 4.50 31.21 34.12
C ILE A 377 4.12 30.34 35.32
N ALA A 378 3.63 30.94 36.41
CA ALA A 378 3.20 30.21 37.61
C ALA A 378 2.01 29.26 37.33
N ALA A 379 1.04 29.70 36.53
CA ALA A 379 -0.09 28.87 36.12
C ALA A 379 0.37 27.67 35.28
N ALA A 380 1.28 27.88 34.32
CA ALA A 380 1.87 26.82 33.53
C ALA A 380 2.67 25.83 34.40
N GLN A 381 3.45 26.33 35.37
CA GLN A 381 4.19 25.50 36.31
C GLN A 381 3.25 24.65 37.18
N SER A 382 2.11 25.18 37.60
CA SER A 382 1.11 24.41 38.36
C SER A 382 0.59 23.19 37.59
N VAL A 383 0.47 23.28 36.25
CA VAL A 383 0.07 22.14 35.41
C VAL A 383 1.22 21.13 35.26
N VAL A 384 2.46 21.59 35.25
CA VAL A 384 3.64 20.70 35.28
C VAL A 384 3.71 19.91 36.59
N ASP A 385 3.44 20.57 37.72
CA ASP A 385 3.53 19.97 39.05
C ASP A 385 2.34 19.05 39.38
N ASP A 386 1.20 19.20 38.69
CA ASP A 386 0.03 18.35 38.87
C ASP A 386 0.26 16.96 38.23
N ALA A 387 0.45 15.94 39.06
CA ALA A 387 0.62 14.56 38.62
C ALA A 387 -0.60 13.99 37.87
N ASN A 388 -1.78 14.59 38.02
CA ASN A 388 -3.02 14.16 37.38
C ASN A 388 -3.45 15.06 36.21
N ALA A 389 -2.60 16.00 35.79
CA ALA A 389 -2.88 16.83 34.63
C ALA A 389 -3.17 15.97 33.40
N SER A 390 -4.28 16.24 32.71
CA SER A 390 -4.59 15.66 31.41
C SER A 390 -3.75 16.31 30.31
N GLN A 391 -3.63 15.66 29.15
CA GLN A 391 -2.87 16.27 28.06
C GLN A 391 -3.50 17.58 27.60
N ALA A 392 -4.83 17.66 27.57
CA ALA A 392 -5.53 18.90 27.21
C ALA A 392 -5.19 20.06 28.16
N GLN A 393 -4.97 19.79 29.45
CA GLN A 393 -4.53 20.82 30.39
C GLN A 393 -3.09 21.26 30.10
N VAL A 394 -2.20 20.33 29.76
CA VAL A 394 -0.81 20.63 29.36
C VAL A 394 -0.78 21.47 28.09
N ASP A 395 -1.54 21.08 27.07
CA ASP A 395 -1.61 21.79 25.78
C ASP A 395 -2.21 23.19 25.95
N LYS A 396 -3.26 23.32 26.76
CA LYS A 396 -3.86 24.62 27.08
C LYS A 396 -2.87 25.52 27.82
N ALA A 397 -2.15 25.00 28.81
CA ALA A 397 -1.15 25.77 29.54
C ALA A 397 -0.01 26.24 28.62
N LEU A 398 0.40 25.41 27.65
CA LEU A 398 1.40 25.79 26.65
C LEU A 398 0.89 26.91 25.75
N ALA A 399 -0.35 26.82 25.26
CA ALA A 399 -0.98 27.86 24.45
C ALA A 399 -1.12 29.18 25.22
N ASP A 400 -1.66 29.12 26.44
CA ASP A 400 -1.83 30.28 27.32
C ASP A 400 -0.48 30.97 27.62
N LEU A 401 0.57 30.19 27.94
CA LEU A 401 1.91 30.73 28.18
C LEU A 401 2.53 31.37 26.92
N THR A 402 2.29 30.78 25.76
CA THR A 402 2.77 31.32 24.47
C THR A 402 2.13 32.67 24.18
N ILE A 403 0.81 32.79 24.34
CA ILE A 403 0.06 34.05 24.19
C ILE A 403 0.56 35.10 25.19
N ALA A 404 0.77 34.69 26.45
CA ALA A 404 1.29 35.59 27.48
C ALA A 404 2.70 36.09 27.13
N HIS A 405 3.55 35.25 26.56
CA HIS A 405 4.89 35.64 26.11
C HIS A 405 4.84 36.66 24.96
N GLU A 406 3.99 36.44 23.95
CA GLU A 406 3.81 37.40 22.85
C GLU A 406 3.27 38.75 23.36
N THR A 407 2.26 38.69 24.22
CA THR A 407 1.69 39.87 24.88
C THR A 407 2.76 40.62 25.66
N PHE A 408 3.53 39.92 26.50
CA PHE A 408 4.64 40.50 27.26
C PHE A 408 5.64 41.21 26.34
N ASN A 409 6.07 40.55 25.26
CA ASN A 409 7.00 41.12 24.28
C ASN A 409 6.46 42.41 23.65
N SER A 410 5.16 42.47 23.35
CA SER A 410 4.52 43.66 22.78
C SER A 410 4.46 44.86 23.74
N THR A 411 4.59 44.63 25.06
CA THR A 411 4.54 45.70 26.07
C THR A 411 5.87 46.43 26.27
N LEU A 412 6.93 45.99 25.59
CA LEU A 412 8.23 46.67 25.61
C LEU A 412 8.05 48.13 25.19
N VAL A 413 8.42 49.06 26.07
CA VAL A 413 8.35 50.48 25.75
C VAL A 413 9.44 50.80 24.73
N THR A 414 9.05 51.15 23.50
CA THR A 414 9.98 51.45 22.41
C THR A 414 9.98 52.94 22.09
N ILE A 415 11.14 53.47 21.68
CA ILE A 415 11.22 54.84 21.18
C ILE A 415 10.39 54.94 19.89
N ALA A 416 9.72 56.07 19.67
CA ALA A 416 9.01 56.29 18.42
C ALA A 416 9.99 56.33 17.22
N SER A 417 9.56 55.77 16.10
CA SER A 417 10.28 55.83 14.83
C SER A 417 10.15 57.19 14.16
N VAL A 418 11.02 57.49 13.19
CA VAL A 418 10.77 58.63 12.27
C VAL A 418 9.47 58.40 11.51
N THR A 419 8.81 59.48 11.11
CA THR A 419 7.61 59.42 10.25
C THR A 419 7.87 60.15 8.94
N ASN A 420 7.02 59.94 7.94
CA ASN A 420 7.11 60.61 6.62
C ASN A 420 8.47 60.47 5.92
N LEU A 421 9.15 59.33 6.07
CA LEU A 421 10.35 59.05 5.29
C LEU A 421 9.98 58.94 3.81
N ASN A 422 10.52 59.82 2.97
CA ASN A 422 10.31 59.82 1.53
C ASN A 422 11.49 60.45 0.77
N ALA A 423 11.70 60.03 -0.47
CA ALA A 423 12.56 60.72 -1.43
C ALA A 423 11.90 62.04 -1.86
N SER A 424 12.40 63.14 -1.29
CA SER A 424 11.89 64.49 -1.55
C SER A 424 12.33 65.07 -2.89
N ASP A 425 13.47 64.60 -3.42
CA ASP A 425 14.04 65.08 -4.68
C ASP A 425 15.04 64.05 -5.23
N VAL A 426 15.13 63.93 -6.56
CA VAL A 426 15.85 62.86 -7.27
C VAL A 426 16.55 63.44 -8.49
N GLY A 427 17.86 63.22 -8.59
CA GLY A 427 18.66 63.51 -9.79
C GLY A 427 19.17 62.25 -10.47
N THR A 428 19.98 62.45 -11.52
CA THR A 428 20.63 61.34 -12.26
C THR A 428 21.69 60.62 -11.41
N ASN A 429 22.36 61.32 -10.50
CA ASN A 429 23.41 60.74 -9.66
C ASN A 429 23.27 61.06 -8.16
N TRP A 430 22.07 61.46 -7.72
CA TRP A 430 21.81 61.79 -6.32
C TRP A 430 20.34 61.60 -5.96
N ILE A 431 20.06 61.34 -4.68
CA ILE A 431 18.71 61.26 -4.14
C ILE A 431 18.71 61.94 -2.76
N ARG A 432 17.72 62.80 -2.52
CA ARG A 432 17.49 63.46 -1.23
C ARG A 432 16.30 62.85 -0.52
N TRP A 433 16.53 62.21 0.62
CA TRP A 433 15.47 61.75 1.52
C TRP A 433 15.19 62.74 2.64
N THR A 434 13.93 62.86 3.02
CA THR A 434 13.46 63.65 4.18
C THR A 434 12.57 62.79 5.06
N TRP A 435 12.51 63.12 6.34
CA TRP A 435 11.63 62.48 7.33
C TRP A 435 11.27 63.47 8.45
N VAL A 436 10.47 63.03 9.42
CA VAL A 436 10.11 63.77 10.63
C VAL A 436 10.66 63.00 11.83
N ASN A 437 11.51 63.66 12.62
CA ASN A 437 12.05 63.09 13.84
C ASN A 437 10.96 63.00 14.93
N PRO A 438 11.00 62.00 15.82
CA PRO A 438 10.08 61.89 16.94
C PRO A 438 10.07 63.15 17.82
N ASN A 439 8.89 63.65 18.16
CA ASN A 439 8.74 64.77 19.10
C ASN A 439 8.87 64.29 20.56
N SER A 440 10.05 63.78 20.92
CA SER A 440 10.38 63.29 22.25
C SER A 440 11.60 64.02 22.80
N ARG A 441 11.56 64.42 24.09
CA ARG A 441 12.68 65.10 24.77
C ARG A 441 13.97 64.25 24.82
N ASN A 442 13.85 62.96 24.57
CA ASN A 442 14.97 62.01 24.64
C ASN A 442 15.41 61.52 23.25
N PHE A 443 14.83 61.99 22.15
CA PHE A 443 15.38 61.72 20.81
C PHE A 443 16.77 62.35 20.69
N ASN A 444 17.74 61.60 20.17
CA ASN A 444 19.11 62.07 19.98
C ASN A 444 19.45 62.20 18.50
N TYR A 445 19.47 61.08 17.78
CA TYR A 445 19.78 61.06 16.34
C TYR A 445 19.13 59.84 15.67
N VAL A 446 19.22 59.80 14.35
CA VAL A 446 18.91 58.63 13.54
C VAL A 446 20.16 57.97 12.98
N MET A 447 20.14 56.66 12.84
CA MET A 447 21.12 55.88 12.07
C MET A 447 20.57 55.65 10.67
N ILE A 448 21.33 56.02 9.65
CA ILE A 448 20.93 55.88 8.24
C ILE A 448 21.74 54.75 7.59
N PHE A 449 21.05 53.91 6.84
CA PHE A 449 21.61 52.84 6.05
C PHE A 449 21.15 53.01 4.59
N LEU A 450 22.03 52.73 3.64
CA LEU A 450 21.72 52.68 2.22
C LEU A 450 22.01 51.27 1.71
N ASN A 451 21.02 50.60 1.13
CA ASN A 451 21.09 49.20 0.72
C ASN A 451 21.65 48.30 1.84
N ASP A 452 21.09 48.46 3.05
CA ASP A 452 21.49 47.77 4.28
C ASP A 452 22.91 48.06 4.81
N VAL A 453 23.66 48.97 4.18
CA VAL A 453 25.00 49.39 4.62
C VAL A 453 24.90 50.65 5.47
N TYR A 454 25.50 50.63 6.66
CA TYR A 454 25.55 51.80 7.54
C TYR A 454 26.26 52.97 6.86
N VAL A 455 25.64 54.15 6.91
CA VAL A 455 26.15 55.38 6.28
C VAL A 455 26.60 56.36 7.34
N ILE A 456 25.68 56.82 8.19
CA ILE A 456 25.92 57.93 9.12
C ILE A 456 24.88 57.99 10.25
N ASN A 457 25.25 58.67 11.34
CA ASN A 457 24.31 59.15 12.35
C ASN A 457 24.05 60.64 12.15
N THR A 458 22.79 61.06 12.13
CA THR A 458 22.44 62.49 12.05
C THR A 458 21.25 62.84 12.93
N SER A 459 21.28 64.03 13.53
CA SER A 459 20.11 64.61 14.21
C SER A 459 19.21 65.39 13.25
N ASP A 460 19.63 65.57 12.00
CA ASP A 460 18.83 66.24 10.97
C ASP A 460 17.59 65.41 10.62
N ASN A 461 16.73 66.01 9.80
CA ASN A 461 15.50 65.41 9.30
C ASN A 461 15.56 65.13 7.77
N TYR A 462 16.78 65.11 7.22
CA TYR A 462 17.03 64.79 5.81
C TYR A 462 18.45 64.28 5.61
N TYR A 463 18.69 63.62 4.48
CA TYR A 463 20.04 63.28 4.01
C TYR A 463 20.08 63.26 2.48
N ASN A 464 21.18 63.74 1.90
CA ASN A 464 21.39 63.79 0.46
C ASN A 464 22.49 62.82 0.05
N PHE A 465 22.11 61.73 -0.61
CA PHE A 465 23.05 60.78 -1.20
C PHE A 465 23.48 61.29 -2.57
N THR A 466 24.79 61.35 -2.83
CA THR A 466 25.37 61.81 -4.11
C THR A 466 26.37 60.78 -4.64
N GLY A 467 26.69 60.84 -5.93
CA GLY A 467 27.58 59.87 -6.57
C GLY A 467 26.93 58.51 -6.82
N LEU A 468 25.60 58.48 -6.89
CA LEU A 468 24.81 57.29 -7.21
C LEU A 468 24.85 57.01 -8.71
N SER A 469 24.81 55.73 -9.10
CA SER A 469 24.67 55.31 -10.50
C SER A 469 23.29 55.67 -11.05
N GLU A 470 23.24 56.17 -12.29
CA GLU A 470 22.01 56.49 -13.03
C GLU A 470 21.09 55.27 -13.18
N GLY A 471 19.78 55.51 -13.27
CA GLY A 471 18.77 54.46 -13.41
C GLY A 471 18.82 53.35 -12.34
N THR A 472 19.40 53.59 -11.17
CA THR A 472 19.58 52.57 -10.13
C THR A 472 18.67 52.84 -8.93
N VAL A 473 18.00 51.79 -8.44
CA VAL A 473 17.17 51.84 -7.22
C VAL A 473 18.06 51.74 -5.99
N TYR A 474 17.84 52.63 -5.03
CA TYR A 474 18.48 52.60 -3.72
C TYR A 474 17.42 52.57 -2.62
N ASN A 475 17.69 51.74 -1.60
CA ASN A 475 16.85 51.58 -0.43
C ASN A 475 17.48 52.31 0.76
N ILE A 476 16.75 53.22 1.39
CA ILE A 476 17.15 53.83 2.65
C ILE A 476 16.47 53.11 3.81
N SER A 477 17.20 52.89 4.89
CA SER A 477 16.68 52.34 6.14
C SER A 477 17.13 53.20 7.32
N ILE A 478 16.18 53.57 8.18
CA ILE A 478 16.42 54.46 9.32
C ILE A 478 16.03 53.80 10.64
N LYS A 479 16.87 53.97 11.65
CA LYS A 479 16.58 53.68 13.07
C LYS A 479 16.74 54.92 13.93
N THR A 480 15.83 55.13 14.88
CA THR A 480 15.94 56.22 15.87
C THR A 480 16.77 55.75 17.07
N VAL A 481 17.54 56.68 17.66
CA VAL A 481 18.36 56.44 18.86
C VAL A 481 18.04 57.51 19.90
N ASP A 482 17.89 57.11 21.17
CA ASP A 482 17.67 58.04 22.27
C ASP A 482 18.98 58.60 22.87
N THR A 483 18.86 59.52 23.83
CA THR A 483 19.98 60.14 24.56
C THR A 483 20.73 59.18 25.47
N SER A 484 20.18 58.00 25.75
CA SER A 484 20.82 56.93 26.52
C SER A 484 21.51 55.88 25.62
N GLY A 485 21.42 56.04 24.30
CA GLY A 485 22.01 55.13 23.31
C GLY A 485 21.13 53.93 22.96
N ASN A 486 19.87 53.90 23.40
CA ASN A 486 18.94 52.83 23.03
C ASN A 486 18.50 53.01 21.58
N ILE A 487 18.62 51.94 20.80
CA ILE A 487 18.26 51.92 19.38
C ILE A 487 16.85 51.36 19.24
N ASN A 488 16.01 52.03 18.44
CA ASN A 488 14.71 51.51 18.06
C ASN A 488 14.86 50.17 17.32
N PRO A 489 14.21 49.09 17.76
CA PRO A 489 14.23 47.84 17.01
C PRO A 489 13.54 47.95 15.64
N ALA A 490 12.57 48.86 15.48
CA ALA A 490 11.82 49.05 14.23
C ALA A 490 12.63 49.81 13.17
N TRP A 491 12.56 49.32 11.93
CA TRP A 491 13.09 49.99 10.74
C TRP A 491 12.02 50.86 10.08
N VAL A 492 12.43 52.02 9.58
CA VAL A 492 11.62 52.80 8.63
C VAL A 492 12.38 52.85 7.32
N ASN A 493 11.75 52.37 6.25
CA ASN A 493 12.39 52.20 4.95
C ASN A 493 11.68 53.04 3.90
N ASP A 494 12.43 53.46 2.90
CA ASP A 494 11.92 54.00 1.64
C ASP A 494 12.87 53.60 0.51
N SER A 495 12.41 53.70 -0.73
CA SER A 495 13.21 53.38 -1.92
C SER A 495 12.98 54.40 -3.02
N ALA A 496 14.02 54.78 -3.72
CA ALA A 496 13.92 55.64 -4.88
C ALA A 496 14.97 55.29 -5.94
N MET A 497 14.64 55.57 -7.19
CA MET A 497 15.49 55.32 -8.34
C MET A 497 16.07 56.65 -8.82
N THR A 498 17.38 56.73 -9.04
CA THR A 498 17.99 57.88 -9.72
C THR A 498 17.43 58.01 -11.14
N LEU A 499 17.30 59.24 -11.64
CA LEU A 499 16.84 59.49 -13.01
C LEU A 499 17.85 58.93 -14.05
N THR A 500 17.37 58.68 -15.27
CA THR A 500 18.20 58.40 -16.44
C THR A 500 18.31 59.65 -17.32
N SER A 501 19.43 59.82 -18.01
CA SER A 501 19.59 60.85 -19.03
C SER A 501 18.61 60.61 -20.21
N PRO A 502 18.04 61.67 -20.85
CA PRO A 502 17.11 61.50 -21.97
C PRO A 502 17.83 60.99 -23.23
N ASP A 503 17.20 60.04 -23.92
CA ASP A 503 17.67 59.49 -25.18
C ASP A 503 17.44 60.46 -26.35
N ILE A 504 18.47 60.63 -27.18
CA ILE A 504 18.52 61.57 -28.30
C ILE A 504 18.87 60.89 -29.64
N THR A 505 18.98 59.56 -29.66
CA THR A 505 19.45 58.82 -30.84
C THR A 505 18.26 58.25 -31.61
N PRO A 506 18.01 58.66 -32.87
CA PRO A 506 16.90 58.09 -33.64
C PRO A 506 17.20 56.66 -34.15
N PRO A 507 16.17 55.82 -34.39
CA PRO A 507 16.36 54.47 -34.90
C PRO A 507 16.95 54.44 -36.32
N ALA A 508 17.53 53.31 -36.71
CA ALA A 508 17.94 53.07 -38.10
C ALA A 508 16.75 53.14 -39.09
N THR A 509 17.02 53.32 -40.39
CA THR A 509 15.98 53.33 -41.43
C THR A 509 15.39 51.94 -41.66
N VAL A 510 14.19 51.86 -42.25
CA VAL A 510 13.65 50.59 -42.75
C VAL A 510 14.52 50.02 -43.87
N THR A 511 14.43 48.72 -44.10
CA THR A 511 15.10 48.02 -45.22
C THR A 511 14.09 47.26 -46.07
N ASN A 512 14.50 46.78 -47.24
CA ASN A 512 13.65 45.96 -48.13
C ASN A 512 12.27 46.57 -48.45
N LEU A 513 12.20 47.89 -48.64
CA LEU A 513 10.97 48.55 -49.07
C LEU A 513 10.70 48.22 -50.55
N ASN A 514 9.59 47.52 -50.82
CA ASN A 514 9.18 47.18 -52.18
C ASN A 514 7.66 46.99 -52.31
N GLU A 515 7.15 47.19 -53.52
CA GLU A 515 5.80 46.80 -53.92
C GLU A 515 5.64 45.28 -53.83
N ILE A 516 4.55 44.83 -53.20
CA ILE A 516 4.18 43.42 -53.04
C ILE A 516 2.84 43.08 -53.72
N GLY A 517 2.16 44.07 -54.28
CA GLY A 517 0.98 43.89 -55.11
C GLY A 517 0.33 45.22 -55.48
N ALA A 518 -0.31 45.26 -56.65
CA ALA A 518 -1.05 46.41 -57.12
C ALA A 518 -2.38 46.01 -57.79
N GLY A 519 -3.34 46.93 -57.75
CA GLY A 519 -4.58 46.87 -58.51
C GLY A 519 -4.92 48.24 -59.11
N PRO A 520 -6.08 48.38 -59.77
CA PRO A 520 -6.44 49.63 -60.47
C PRO A 520 -6.62 50.85 -59.57
N SER A 521 -6.83 50.64 -58.27
CA SER A 521 -7.05 51.72 -57.30
C SER A 521 -6.28 51.54 -56.00
N TRP A 522 -5.31 50.63 -55.97
CA TRP A 522 -4.50 50.38 -54.78
C TRP A 522 -3.11 49.86 -55.11
N ILE A 523 -2.15 50.14 -54.23
CA ILE A 523 -0.80 49.58 -54.25
C ILE A 523 -0.43 49.21 -52.81
N ASN A 524 0.13 48.03 -52.62
CA ASN A 524 0.58 47.54 -51.32
C ASN A 524 2.11 47.44 -51.29
N TRP A 525 2.72 48.11 -50.33
CA TRP A 525 4.16 48.07 -50.07
C TRP A 525 4.44 47.32 -48.77
N ALA A 526 5.57 46.62 -48.72
CA ALA A 526 6.11 46.05 -47.50
C ALA A 526 7.58 46.46 -47.33
N TRP A 527 8.07 46.39 -46.09
CA TRP A 527 9.44 46.66 -45.69
C TRP A 527 9.84 45.82 -44.47
N GLU A 528 11.08 45.99 -44.01
CA GLU A 528 11.62 45.43 -42.78
C GLU A 528 11.96 46.56 -41.79
N ASN A 529 11.46 46.43 -40.56
CA ASN A 529 11.70 47.40 -39.49
C ASN A 529 13.12 47.26 -38.91
N PRO A 530 13.73 48.36 -38.41
CA PRO A 530 15.05 48.30 -37.79
C PRO A 530 15.02 47.45 -36.51
N ILE A 531 16.13 46.77 -36.22
CA ILE A 531 16.34 46.09 -34.94
C ILE A 531 16.89 47.13 -33.98
N ASP A 532 15.99 47.83 -33.31
CA ASP A 532 16.29 48.83 -32.28
C ASP A 532 15.38 48.62 -31.07
N GLU A 533 15.92 48.73 -29.85
CA GLU A 533 15.14 48.45 -28.62
C GLU A 533 14.06 49.50 -28.36
N ASP A 534 14.29 50.72 -28.84
CA ASP A 534 13.40 51.87 -28.68
C ASP A 534 12.55 52.15 -29.92
N PHE A 535 12.66 51.37 -31.01
CA PHE A 535 11.90 51.63 -32.23
C PHE A 535 10.38 51.57 -31.98
N SER A 536 9.68 52.63 -32.36
CA SER A 536 8.25 52.83 -32.05
C SER A 536 7.35 52.62 -33.25
N HIS A 537 7.58 53.33 -34.36
CA HIS A 537 6.73 53.26 -35.55
C HIS A 537 7.41 53.91 -36.76
N VAL A 538 6.76 53.81 -37.93
CA VAL A 538 7.18 54.57 -39.11
C VAL A 538 6.15 55.61 -39.52
N MET A 539 6.62 56.69 -40.11
CA MET A 539 5.82 57.71 -40.78
C MET A 539 5.79 57.39 -42.28
N VAL A 540 4.59 57.24 -42.83
CA VAL A 540 4.35 56.93 -44.25
C VAL A 540 3.95 58.19 -45.00
N TYR A 541 4.58 58.42 -46.14
CA TYR A 541 4.27 59.49 -47.07
C TYR A 541 3.96 58.88 -48.45
N LEU A 542 3.04 59.50 -49.18
CA LEU A 542 2.73 59.17 -50.57
C LEU A 542 2.90 60.43 -51.41
N ASP A 543 3.73 60.36 -52.44
CA ASP A 543 4.16 61.49 -53.28
C ASP A 543 4.65 62.71 -52.48
N GLY A 544 5.35 62.44 -51.38
CA GLY A 544 5.89 63.46 -50.47
C GLY A 544 4.88 64.05 -49.49
N VAL A 545 3.61 63.65 -49.54
CA VAL A 545 2.57 64.08 -48.59
C VAL A 545 2.47 63.07 -47.46
N PHE A 546 2.51 63.53 -46.21
CA PHE A 546 2.32 62.67 -45.04
C PHE A 546 0.92 62.05 -45.07
N VAL A 547 0.85 60.73 -44.87
CA VAL A 547 -0.40 59.99 -44.88
C VAL A 547 -0.77 59.51 -43.49
N THR A 548 0.11 58.73 -42.84
CA THR A 548 -0.16 58.18 -41.52
C THR A 548 1.12 57.76 -40.82
N ASN A 549 1.03 57.61 -39.49
CA ASN A 549 1.96 56.79 -38.72
C ASN A 549 1.45 55.34 -38.72
N THR A 550 2.36 54.37 -38.66
CA THR A 550 1.96 53.02 -38.28
C THR A 550 1.58 52.97 -36.80
N THR A 551 0.70 52.04 -36.44
CA THR A 551 0.11 51.98 -35.09
C THR A 551 1.10 51.52 -34.02
N ASN A 552 2.14 50.79 -34.41
CA ASN A 552 3.25 50.35 -33.55
C ASN A 552 4.40 49.78 -34.41
N SER A 553 5.43 49.28 -33.73
CA SER A 553 6.69 48.80 -34.29
C SER A 553 6.60 47.43 -34.97
N SER A 554 5.45 46.76 -34.91
CA SER A 554 5.25 45.47 -35.59
C SER A 554 4.72 45.62 -37.01
N ILE A 555 4.17 46.79 -37.37
CA ILE A 555 3.65 47.03 -38.73
C ILE A 555 4.79 47.32 -39.69
N ASN A 556 4.83 46.57 -40.78
CA ASN A 556 5.88 46.63 -41.79
C ASN A 556 5.33 46.65 -43.23
N TYR A 557 4.09 47.11 -43.40
CA TYR A 557 3.45 47.23 -44.70
C TYR A 557 2.47 48.41 -44.73
N TYR A 558 2.17 48.89 -45.93
CA TYR A 558 1.18 49.94 -46.17
C TYR A 558 0.44 49.69 -47.48
N ASN A 559 -0.89 49.58 -47.38
CA ASN A 559 -1.78 49.46 -48.53
C ASN A 559 -2.40 50.82 -48.85
N ALA A 560 -1.87 51.49 -49.87
CA ALA A 560 -2.44 52.73 -50.38
C ALA A 560 -3.68 52.40 -51.22
N THR A 561 -4.83 52.99 -50.88
CA THR A 561 -6.11 52.77 -51.59
C THR A 561 -6.68 54.08 -52.10
N GLY A 562 -7.59 54.03 -53.09
CA GLY A 562 -8.18 55.22 -53.70
C GLY A 562 -7.28 55.87 -54.75
N LEU A 563 -6.33 55.10 -55.29
CA LEU A 563 -5.40 55.52 -56.33
C LEU A 563 -6.10 55.59 -57.69
N SER A 564 -5.52 56.35 -58.61
CA SER A 564 -5.98 56.45 -59.99
C SER A 564 -5.30 55.40 -60.86
N GLU A 565 -6.10 54.71 -61.66
CA GLU A 565 -5.66 53.67 -62.60
C GLU A 565 -4.57 54.18 -63.56
N GLY A 566 -3.49 53.42 -63.75
CA GLY A 566 -2.37 53.78 -64.65
C GLY A 566 -1.47 54.90 -64.14
N VAL A 567 -1.64 55.37 -62.89
CA VAL A 567 -0.81 56.42 -62.28
C VAL A 567 0.28 55.79 -61.42
N THR A 568 1.50 56.33 -61.54
CA THR A 568 2.66 55.96 -60.70
C THR A 568 2.67 56.78 -59.42
N TYR A 569 2.89 56.11 -58.29
CA TYR A 569 2.97 56.69 -56.95
C TYR A 569 4.31 56.35 -56.29
N THR A 570 4.82 57.28 -55.49
CA THR A 570 6.04 57.11 -54.69
C THR A 570 5.71 57.02 -53.21
N ILE A 571 6.10 55.95 -52.53
CA ILE A 571 6.04 55.86 -51.06
C ILE A 571 7.36 56.35 -50.46
N SER A 572 7.31 57.06 -49.33
CA SER A 572 8.47 57.40 -48.50
C SER A 572 8.24 57.02 -47.04
N ILE A 573 9.25 56.43 -46.39
CA ILE A 573 9.16 55.95 -45.00
C ILE A 573 10.27 56.55 -44.14
N LYS A 574 9.91 57.03 -42.94
CA LYS A 574 10.85 57.48 -41.88
C LYS A 574 10.56 56.74 -40.56
N THR A 575 11.59 56.41 -39.78
CA THR A 575 11.46 55.69 -38.50
C THR A 575 11.47 56.65 -37.31
N VAL A 576 10.78 56.27 -36.23
CA VAL A 576 10.64 57.05 -34.99
C VAL A 576 10.79 56.11 -33.78
N ASP A 577 11.50 56.53 -32.73
CA ASP A 577 11.59 55.79 -31.46
C ASP A 577 10.44 56.15 -30.47
N ILE A 578 10.46 55.52 -29.28
CA ILE A 578 9.51 55.79 -28.19
C ILE A 578 9.71 57.17 -27.53
N TYR A 579 10.87 57.80 -27.73
CA TYR A 579 11.23 59.10 -27.19
C TYR A 579 10.91 60.26 -28.15
N GLY A 580 10.49 59.93 -29.37
CA GLY A 580 10.11 60.88 -30.43
C GLY A 580 11.27 61.32 -31.34
N ASN A 581 12.45 60.69 -31.26
CA ASN A 581 13.54 60.99 -32.19
C ASN A 581 13.22 60.37 -33.56
N ILE A 582 13.34 61.18 -34.61
CA ILE A 582 12.96 60.81 -35.98
C ILE A 582 14.21 60.63 -36.83
N ASN A 583 14.32 59.51 -37.53
CA ASN A 583 15.32 59.36 -38.57
C ASN A 583 14.95 60.23 -39.78
N THR A 584 15.78 61.23 -40.06
CA THR A 584 15.49 62.23 -41.08
C THR A 584 15.71 61.75 -42.51
N ILE A 585 16.34 60.57 -42.71
CA ILE A 585 16.64 59.97 -44.00
C ILE A 585 15.46 59.08 -44.44
N PRO A 586 14.68 59.44 -45.46
CA PRO A 586 13.58 58.61 -45.93
C PRO A 586 14.05 57.48 -46.85
N VAL A 587 13.36 56.33 -46.80
CA VAL A 587 13.49 55.23 -47.77
C VAL A 587 12.30 55.28 -48.71
N ASN A 588 12.54 55.18 -50.02
CA ASN A 588 11.52 55.38 -51.04
C ASN A 588 11.38 54.16 -51.96
N ASP A 589 10.18 53.94 -52.47
CA ASP A 589 9.88 53.02 -53.58
C ASP A 589 8.81 53.61 -54.50
N THR A 590 8.78 53.18 -55.76
CA THR A 590 7.83 53.68 -56.78
C THR A 590 7.11 52.53 -57.47
N ALA A 591 5.77 52.61 -57.55
CA ALA A 591 4.96 51.61 -58.23
C ALA A 591 3.74 52.23 -58.91
N MET A 592 3.16 51.51 -59.88
CA MET A 592 2.05 52.00 -60.71
C MET A 592 0.77 51.20 -60.45
N ALA A 593 -0.36 51.89 -60.29
CA ALA A 593 -1.67 51.24 -60.20
C ALA A 593 -2.00 50.58 -61.55
N LEU A 594 -2.49 49.34 -61.54
CA LEU A 594 -2.70 48.55 -62.76
C LEU A 594 -3.70 49.21 -63.71
N GLN A 595 -3.36 49.31 -65.00
CA GLN A 595 -4.28 49.79 -66.03
C GLN A 595 -5.13 48.64 -66.60
N LEU A 596 -6.43 48.87 -66.76
CA LEU A 596 -7.37 47.89 -67.32
C LEU A 596 -7.52 48.06 -68.84
N PRO A 597 -7.59 46.95 -69.61
CA PRO A 597 -7.92 46.96 -71.04
C PRO A 597 -9.33 47.51 -71.33
N ARG A 598 -9.56 48.13 -72.50
CA ARG A 598 -10.83 48.77 -72.85
C ARG A 598 -11.18 48.60 -74.32
N ILE A 599 -12.48 48.43 -74.61
CA ILE A 599 -13.02 48.64 -75.96
C ILE A 599 -13.35 50.13 -76.12
N LEU A 600 -12.66 50.78 -77.05
CA LEU A 600 -12.79 52.21 -77.35
C LEU A 600 -13.99 52.51 -78.25
N SER A 601 -14.29 51.62 -79.19
CA SER A 601 -15.48 51.71 -80.03
C SER A 601 -15.92 50.34 -80.54
N ILE A 602 -17.21 50.18 -80.84
CA ILE A 602 -17.79 48.95 -81.40
C ILE A 602 -18.84 49.31 -82.45
N SER A 603 -18.86 48.57 -83.56
CA SER A 603 -19.81 48.75 -84.65
C SER A 603 -20.19 47.44 -85.33
N GLY A 604 -21.35 47.43 -85.98
CA GLY A 604 -21.79 46.37 -86.88
C GLY A 604 -21.71 46.83 -88.34
N SER A 605 -21.11 46.02 -89.20
CA SER A 605 -20.99 46.27 -90.64
C SER A 605 -21.30 45.00 -91.45
N ASN A 606 -21.41 45.14 -92.78
CA ASN A 606 -21.72 44.03 -93.70
C ASN A 606 -22.90 43.15 -93.26
N ILE A 607 -23.93 43.79 -92.69
CA ILE A 607 -25.12 43.11 -92.18
C ILE A 607 -25.95 42.62 -93.37
N THR A 608 -26.07 41.30 -93.50
CA THR A 608 -26.88 40.62 -94.51
C THR A 608 -28.11 39.98 -93.86
N GLU A 609 -28.88 39.20 -94.63
CA GLU A 609 -29.96 38.36 -94.09
C GLU A 609 -29.45 37.27 -93.14
N THR A 610 -28.19 36.84 -93.27
CA THR A 610 -27.65 35.67 -92.54
C THR A 610 -26.32 35.90 -91.84
N SER A 611 -25.79 37.13 -91.85
CA SER A 611 -24.51 37.43 -91.20
C SER A 611 -24.40 38.88 -90.72
N ILE A 612 -23.59 39.09 -89.69
CA ILE A 612 -23.22 40.40 -89.12
C ILE A 612 -21.71 40.39 -88.91
N THR A 613 -21.00 41.44 -89.37
CA THR A 613 -19.59 41.65 -89.03
C THR A 613 -19.48 42.65 -87.88
N LEU A 614 -19.02 42.20 -86.72
CA LEU A 614 -18.60 43.08 -85.63
C LEU A 614 -17.21 43.64 -85.93
N ALA A 615 -17.01 44.93 -85.66
CA ALA A 615 -15.70 45.56 -85.67
C ALA A 615 -15.55 46.44 -84.43
N TRP A 616 -14.38 46.41 -83.80
CA TRP A 616 -14.08 47.19 -82.60
C TRP A 616 -12.66 47.75 -82.63
N GLU A 617 -12.50 48.86 -81.92
CA GLU A 617 -11.19 49.43 -81.57
C GLU A 617 -10.97 49.18 -80.07
N ALA A 618 -9.80 48.68 -79.69
CA ALA A 618 -9.44 48.38 -78.30
C ALA A 618 -8.19 49.17 -77.87
N SER A 619 -7.97 49.33 -76.57
CA SER A 619 -6.77 49.94 -76.02
C SER A 619 -5.53 49.09 -76.30
N ASN A 620 -4.35 49.72 -76.37
CA ASN A 620 -3.09 49.07 -76.78
C ASN A 620 -2.66 47.90 -75.89
N ASP A 621 -3.16 47.82 -74.66
CA ASP A 621 -2.93 46.74 -73.71
C ASP A 621 -3.92 45.58 -73.86
N THR A 622 -4.85 45.63 -74.82
CA THR A 622 -5.79 44.54 -75.11
C THR A 622 -5.15 43.49 -76.02
N ALA A 623 -5.03 42.25 -75.54
CA ALA A 623 -4.49 41.12 -76.29
C ALA A 623 -5.58 40.32 -77.01
N LYS A 624 -6.75 40.18 -76.39
CA LYS A 624 -7.90 39.47 -76.96
C LYS A 624 -9.22 40.04 -76.45
N VAL A 625 -10.28 39.83 -77.23
CA VAL A 625 -11.65 40.22 -76.88
C VAL A 625 -12.56 39.01 -76.92
N GLN A 626 -13.14 38.67 -75.76
CA GLN A 626 -14.16 37.64 -75.65
C GLN A 626 -15.48 38.19 -76.20
N ILE A 627 -16.11 37.46 -77.13
CA ILE A 627 -17.38 37.84 -77.76
C ILE A 627 -18.46 36.84 -77.37
N THR A 628 -19.61 37.36 -76.95
CA THR A 628 -20.83 36.58 -76.70
C THR A 628 -22.00 37.17 -77.48
N ARG A 629 -22.94 36.32 -77.91
CA ARG A 629 -24.20 36.70 -78.57
C ARG A 629 -25.39 36.11 -77.83
N ASP A 630 -26.28 36.96 -77.35
CA ASP A 630 -27.45 36.59 -76.53
C ASP A 630 -27.08 35.66 -75.36
N GLY A 631 -25.90 35.88 -74.77
CA GLY A 631 -25.32 35.07 -73.71
C GLY A 631 -24.56 33.81 -74.16
N MET A 632 -24.56 33.47 -75.45
CA MET A 632 -23.77 32.36 -76.00
C MET A 632 -22.36 32.83 -76.35
N PHE A 633 -21.35 32.17 -75.81
CA PHE A 633 -19.95 32.43 -76.15
C PHE A 633 -19.65 32.07 -77.62
N LEU A 634 -19.09 33.04 -78.35
CA LEU A 634 -18.74 32.89 -79.76
C LEU A 634 -17.23 32.66 -79.95
N GLY A 635 -16.39 33.21 -79.06
CA GLY A 635 -14.95 33.01 -79.12
C GLY A 635 -14.15 34.13 -78.47
N ASP A 636 -12.86 33.86 -78.25
CA ASP A 636 -11.84 34.86 -77.97
C ASP A 636 -11.19 35.30 -79.28
N VAL A 637 -11.22 36.60 -79.56
CA VAL A 637 -10.76 37.15 -80.84
C VAL A 637 -9.63 38.16 -80.61
N SER A 638 -8.45 37.86 -81.17
CA SER A 638 -7.31 38.78 -81.17
C SER A 638 -7.28 39.73 -82.39
N ALA A 639 -8.19 39.54 -83.35
CA ALA A 639 -8.42 40.48 -84.44
C ALA A 639 -9.29 41.67 -83.98
N THR A 640 -9.44 42.69 -84.81
CA THR A 640 -10.31 43.86 -84.55
C THR A 640 -11.71 43.71 -85.15
N SER A 641 -12.01 42.54 -85.70
CA SER A 641 -13.33 42.23 -86.26
C SER A 641 -13.66 40.74 -86.17
N PHE A 642 -14.95 40.43 -86.16
CA PHE A 642 -15.48 39.08 -86.12
C PHE A 642 -16.74 38.98 -86.98
N VAL A 643 -16.78 38.00 -87.88
CA VAL A 643 -17.95 37.74 -88.74
C VAL A 643 -18.78 36.63 -88.12
N ASP A 644 -19.99 36.99 -87.70
CA ASP A 644 -20.99 36.03 -87.24
C ASP A 644 -21.94 35.67 -88.37
N SER A 645 -22.09 34.37 -88.68
CA SER A 645 -22.79 33.85 -89.85
C SER A 645 -23.82 32.79 -89.46
N ASN A 646 -24.70 32.41 -90.39
CA ASN A 646 -25.84 31.51 -90.18
C ASN A 646 -26.91 32.09 -89.23
N LEU A 647 -27.10 33.40 -89.30
CA LEU A 647 -28.13 34.12 -88.56
C LEU A 647 -29.48 34.03 -89.27
N SER A 648 -30.56 34.19 -88.51
CA SER A 648 -31.91 34.33 -89.06
C SER A 648 -32.12 35.75 -89.59
N SER A 649 -32.83 35.90 -90.71
CA SER A 649 -33.18 37.21 -91.28
C SER A 649 -34.13 37.99 -90.37
N ASP A 650 -34.12 39.32 -90.48
CA ASP A 650 -34.93 40.26 -89.69
C ASP A 650 -34.88 40.05 -88.16
N THR A 651 -33.76 39.56 -87.61
CA THR A 651 -33.60 39.20 -86.20
C THR A 651 -32.55 40.10 -85.51
N ILE A 652 -32.87 40.61 -84.31
CA ILE A 652 -31.94 41.39 -83.48
C ILE A 652 -31.11 40.44 -82.63
N TYR A 653 -29.79 40.61 -82.65
CA TYR A 653 -28.83 39.91 -81.81
C TYR A 653 -28.10 40.88 -80.89
N SER A 654 -27.93 40.52 -79.61
CA SER A 654 -27.19 41.29 -78.61
C SER A 654 -25.79 40.73 -78.43
N TYR A 655 -24.76 41.55 -78.66
CA TYR A 655 -23.36 41.15 -78.51
C TYR A 655 -22.73 41.81 -77.29
N ILE A 656 -21.93 41.07 -76.51
CA ILE A 656 -21.09 41.60 -75.42
C ILE A 656 -19.63 41.25 -75.70
N LEU A 657 -18.76 42.26 -75.64
CA LEU A 657 -17.31 42.17 -75.86
C LEU A 657 -16.58 42.49 -74.54
N VAL A 658 -15.68 41.61 -74.10
CA VAL A 658 -14.84 41.81 -72.90
C VAL A 658 -13.37 41.79 -73.31
N PRO A 659 -12.63 42.91 -73.20
CA PRO A 659 -11.21 42.95 -73.52
C PRO A 659 -10.38 42.35 -72.38
N SER A 660 -9.27 41.70 -72.70
CA SER A 660 -8.29 41.22 -71.71
C SER A 660 -6.87 41.37 -72.24
N ASN A 661 -5.90 41.60 -71.34
CA ASN A 661 -4.49 41.68 -71.68
C ASN A 661 -3.80 40.31 -71.63
N ASP A 662 -2.52 40.26 -71.99
CA ASP A 662 -1.72 39.01 -72.01
C ASP A 662 -1.61 38.32 -70.64
N ASN A 663 -1.80 39.08 -69.55
CA ASN A 663 -1.75 38.57 -68.18
C ASN A 663 -3.13 38.10 -67.67
N GLY A 664 -4.17 38.12 -68.53
CA GLY A 664 -5.53 37.71 -68.18
C GLY A 664 -6.30 38.74 -67.35
N LEU A 665 -5.82 39.97 -67.22
CA LEU A 665 -6.56 41.05 -66.57
C LEU A 665 -7.71 41.48 -67.49
N GLU A 666 -8.94 41.26 -67.03
CA GLU A 666 -10.15 41.60 -67.78
C GLU A 666 -10.53 43.07 -67.59
N GLY A 667 -10.88 43.72 -68.70
CA GLY A 667 -11.44 45.05 -68.73
C GLY A 667 -12.96 45.06 -68.63
N TYR A 668 -13.55 46.26 -68.76
CA TYR A 668 -14.99 46.41 -68.67
C TYR A 668 -15.73 45.89 -69.92
N PRO A 669 -16.85 45.16 -69.76
CA PRO A 669 -17.65 44.66 -70.88
C PRO A 669 -18.36 45.80 -71.63
N VAL A 670 -18.43 45.72 -72.96
CA VAL A 670 -19.17 46.65 -73.84
C VAL A 670 -20.17 45.87 -74.70
N SER A 671 -21.37 46.40 -74.92
CA SER A 671 -22.42 45.72 -75.68
C SER A 671 -22.97 46.49 -76.88
N ILE A 672 -23.47 45.77 -77.89
CA ILE A 672 -24.14 46.33 -79.08
C ILE A 672 -25.27 45.40 -79.54
N ASN A 673 -26.40 45.97 -79.97
CA ASN A 673 -27.51 45.22 -80.58
C ASN A 673 -27.58 45.48 -82.08
N LEU A 674 -27.63 44.43 -82.90
CA LEU A 674 -27.59 44.52 -84.35
C LEU A 674 -28.67 43.63 -84.98
N LYS A 675 -29.41 44.16 -85.98
CA LYS A 675 -30.50 43.44 -86.67
C LYS A 675 -30.07 42.99 -88.06
N THR A 676 -30.24 41.71 -88.40
CA THR A 676 -30.07 41.21 -89.79
C THR A 676 -31.11 41.81 -90.74
N ARG A 677 -30.82 41.86 -92.04
CA ARG A 677 -31.75 42.41 -93.04
C ARG A 677 -32.97 41.49 -93.25
N SER A 678 -34.09 42.08 -93.67
CA SER A 678 -35.30 41.35 -94.10
C SER A 678 -35.21 41.00 -95.58
N SER A 679 -35.76 39.85 -95.97
CA SER A 679 -35.64 39.27 -97.32
C SER A 679 -36.48 39.94 -98.42
N ILE A 680 -37.20 41.02 -98.09
CA ILE A 680 -38.05 41.77 -99.03
C ILE A 680 -37.91 43.26 -98.68
N ASP A 681 -36.86 43.93 -99.15
CA ASP A 681 -37.02 45.33 -99.56
C ASP A 681 -35.90 45.84 -100.48
N SER A 682 -36.34 46.43 -101.58
CA SER A 682 -35.53 47.19 -102.54
C SER A 682 -36.27 48.50 -102.81
N ALA A 683 -36.12 49.51 -101.96
CA ALA A 683 -36.27 50.94 -102.30
C ALA A 683 -36.08 51.87 -101.08
N GLU A 684 -35.35 52.96 -101.33
CA GLU A 684 -35.45 54.31 -100.73
C GLU A 684 -35.35 54.59 -99.20
N ARG A 685 -34.26 55.33 -98.89
CA ARG A 685 -34.14 56.65 -98.20
C ARG A 685 -34.72 56.93 -96.80
N ASN A 686 -33.81 57.59 -96.04
CA ASN A 686 -33.98 58.73 -95.12
C ASN A 686 -34.51 58.52 -93.69
N GLY A 687 -33.63 58.80 -92.73
CA GLY A 687 -33.75 60.02 -91.91
C GLY A 687 -34.38 59.92 -90.52
N GLY A 688 -33.53 59.92 -89.49
CA GLY A 688 -33.67 60.75 -88.28
C GLY A 688 -34.53 60.25 -87.11
N GLY A 689 -34.02 60.36 -85.88
CA GLY A 689 -34.88 60.32 -84.68
C GLY A 689 -34.18 60.01 -83.35
N SER A 690 -34.18 61.01 -82.47
CA SER A 690 -33.64 61.17 -81.10
C SER A 690 -34.11 60.20 -79.97
N SER A 691 -33.55 60.45 -78.77
CA SER A 691 -33.94 60.09 -77.38
C SER A 691 -33.42 58.74 -76.84
N GLY A 692 -32.98 58.54 -75.59
CA GLY A 692 -33.09 59.23 -74.30
C GLY A 692 -33.43 58.17 -73.22
N GLY A 693 -32.83 58.19 -72.01
CA GLY A 693 -33.36 57.37 -70.90
C GLY A 693 -32.40 56.90 -69.79
N ASN A 694 -32.78 57.21 -68.54
CA ASN A 694 -32.18 56.82 -67.24
C ASN A 694 -32.29 55.33 -66.89
N SER A 695 -31.52 54.86 -65.89
CA SER A 695 -32.02 53.95 -64.83
C SER A 695 -31.10 53.86 -63.59
N LYS A 696 -31.72 53.71 -62.41
CA LYS A 696 -31.12 53.44 -61.08
C LYS A 696 -31.14 51.93 -60.80
N SER A 697 -30.23 51.43 -59.96
CA SER A 697 -30.30 50.09 -59.36
C SER A 697 -29.91 50.08 -57.88
N SER A 698 -30.58 49.21 -57.12
CA SER A 698 -30.51 48.97 -55.68
C SER A 698 -30.05 47.54 -55.38
N GLY A 699 -29.31 47.30 -54.30
CA GLY A 699 -29.05 45.96 -53.77
C GLY A 699 -28.68 45.96 -52.28
N GLY A 700 -29.35 45.12 -51.48
CA GLY A 700 -29.21 44.98 -50.02
C GLY A 700 -28.55 43.65 -49.58
N GLY A 701 -28.13 43.57 -48.31
CA GLY A 701 -27.52 42.41 -47.66
C GLY A 701 -28.30 41.93 -46.42
N GLY A 702 -28.20 40.64 -46.07
CA GLY A 702 -28.91 39.99 -44.96
C GLY A 702 -28.00 39.49 -43.84
N GLY A 703 -28.43 39.65 -42.58
CA GLY A 703 -27.78 39.16 -41.37
C GLY A 703 -28.74 38.34 -40.49
N GLY A 704 -28.20 37.33 -39.79
CA GLY A 704 -28.94 36.32 -39.01
C GLY A 704 -29.74 36.87 -37.81
N SER A 705 -30.95 36.32 -37.63
CA SER A 705 -31.94 36.64 -36.60
C SER A 705 -31.56 36.05 -35.23
N SER A 706 -31.70 36.83 -34.14
CA SER A 706 -31.59 36.35 -32.75
C SER A 706 -32.87 35.59 -32.34
N SER A 707 -32.75 34.58 -31.47
CA SER A 707 -33.86 33.77 -30.94
C SER A 707 -34.28 34.17 -29.51
N GLU A 708 -33.70 35.23 -28.94
CA GLU A 708 -34.02 35.76 -27.61
C GLU A 708 -35.10 36.86 -27.71
N GLU A 709 -35.91 37.05 -26.67
CA GLU A 709 -36.86 38.18 -26.62
C GLU A 709 -36.10 39.50 -26.59
N PHE A 710 -36.55 40.46 -27.41
CA PHE A 710 -35.98 41.80 -27.44
C PHE A 710 -35.96 42.48 -26.05
N SER A 711 -36.95 42.20 -25.19
CA SER A 711 -37.02 42.76 -23.83
C SER A 711 -35.96 42.19 -22.86
N ASN A 712 -35.43 41.00 -23.13
CA ASN A 712 -34.41 40.38 -22.29
C ASN A 712 -32.98 40.76 -22.71
N ILE A 713 -32.80 41.29 -23.92
CA ILE A 713 -31.50 41.74 -24.42
C ILE A 713 -31.25 43.16 -23.89
N ALA A 714 -30.33 43.28 -22.93
CA ALA A 714 -29.85 44.57 -22.45
C ALA A 714 -28.99 45.28 -23.49
N LEU A 715 -28.16 44.53 -24.23
CA LEU A 715 -27.16 45.07 -25.15
C LEU A 715 -26.67 44.00 -26.14
N LYS A 716 -26.80 44.19 -27.47
CA LYS A 716 -26.35 43.24 -28.52
C LYS A 716 -25.20 43.76 -29.38
N ASP A 717 -24.01 43.18 -29.28
CA ASP A 717 -22.76 43.64 -29.92
C ASP A 717 -22.31 42.64 -30.98
N VAL A 718 -21.73 43.13 -32.07
CA VAL A 718 -21.44 42.31 -33.26
C VAL A 718 -20.07 42.66 -33.83
N ALA A 719 -19.26 41.65 -34.09
CA ALA A 719 -17.95 41.78 -34.70
C ALA A 719 -17.80 40.81 -35.88
N ASN A 720 -17.08 41.20 -36.93
CA ASN A 720 -16.82 40.38 -38.11
C ASN A 720 -15.31 40.16 -38.27
N ALA A 721 -14.90 38.94 -38.60
CA ALA A 721 -13.52 38.62 -38.91
C ALA A 721 -13.45 37.70 -40.13
N TYR A 722 -12.38 37.80 -40.92
CA TYR A 722 -12.11 36.88 -42.02
C TYR A 722 -11.30 35.69 -41.49
N LEU A 723 -11.83 34.46 -41.61
CA LEU A 723 -11.24 33.26 -41.02
C LEU A 723 -10.43 32.50 -42.07
N LEU A 724 -9.10 32.57 -41.97
CA LEU A 724 -8.18 31.71 -42.72
C LEU A 724 -7.94 30.39 -41.96
N ALA A 725 -7.73 29.30 -42.70
CA ALA A 725 -7.35 28.02 -42.10
C ALA A 725 -6.01 28.15 -41.36
N ASN A 726 -5.89 27.50 -40.21
CA ASN A 726 -4.68 27.41 -39.39
C ASN A 726 -4.19 28.75 -38.81
N SER A 727 -5.11 29.67 -38.50
CA SER A 727 -4.79 31.01 -37.96
C SER A 727 -5.54 31.31 -36.66
N ASN A 728 -4.94 32.13 -35.79
CA ASN A 728 -5.63 32.68 -34.63
C ASN A 728 -6.53 33.83 -35.08
N VAL A 729 -7.78 33.80 -34.62
CA VAL A 729 -8.77 34.83 -34.89
C VAL A 729 -9.24 35.40 -33.57
N THR A 730 -9.30 36.72 -33.49
CA THR A 730 -9.78 37.45 -32.31
C THR A 730 -10.87 38.43 -32.73
N TYR A 731 -12.01 38.34 -32.06
CA TYR A 731 -13.10 39.32 -32.13
C TYR A 731 -12.98 40.23 -30.92
N GLU A 732 -12.82 41.53 -31.15
CA GLU A 732 -12.74 42.56 -30.12
C GLU A 732 -14.07 43.31 -29.99
N PHE A 733 -14.50 43.56 -28.77
CA PHE A 733 -15.75 44.25 -28.43
C PHE A 733 -15.44 45.46 -27.57
N THR A 734 -15.60 46.65 -28.14
CA THR A 734 -15.26 47.92 -27.49
C THR A 734 -16.49 48.71 -27.04
N ARG A 735 -17.70 48.20 -27.30
CA ARG A 735 -18.92 48.96 -27.02
C ARG A 735 -19.16 49.08 -25.52
N THR A 736 -19.37 50.32 -25.07
CA THR A 736 -19.68 50.64 -23.68
C THR A 736 -20.87 49.82 -23.15
N GLY A 737 -20.70 49.18 -21.99
CA GLY A 737 -21.71 48.32 -21.37
C GLY A 737 -21.59 46.83 -21.75
N ASN A 738 -20.75 46.47 -22.72
CA ASN A 738 -20.37 45.08 -22.97
C ASN A 738 -19.29 44.63 -21.96
N VAL A 739 -19.57 43.58 -21.19
CA VAL A 739 -18.58 43.03 -20.24
C VAL A 739 -17.61 42.06 -20.90
N ILE A 740 -17.92 41.56 -22.11
CA ILE A 740 -16.99 40.76 -22.92
C ILE A 740 -16.06 41.70 -23.66
N GLN A 741 -14.75 41.48 -23.52
CA GLN A 741 -13.71 42.23 -24.26
C GLN A 741 -13.37 41.56 -25.56
N SER A 742 -13.09 40.27 -25.51
CA SER A 742 -12.74 39.54 -26.71
C SER A 742 -13.10 38.07 -26.65
N ILE A 743 -13.27 37.53 -27.85
CA ILE A 743 -13.42 36.10 -28.11
C ILE A 743 -12.29 35.73 -29.06
N SER A 744 -11.48 34.75 -28.70
CA SER A 744 -10.39 34.27 -29.56
C SER A 744 -10.42 32.76 -29.71
N PHE A 745 -10.05 32.26 -30.88
CA PHE A 745 -9.87 30.83 -31.14
C PHE A 745 -8.94 30.61 -32.34
N TYR A 746 -8.45 29.39 -32.49
CA TYR A 746 -7.69 28.96 -33.65
C TYR A 746 -8.62 28.34 -34.69
N SER A 747 -8.68 28.92 -35.89
CA SER A 747 -9.50 28.45 -37.00
C SER A 747 -8.84 27.27 -37.71
N LEU A 748 -9.60 26.19 -37.96
CA LEU A 748 -9.12 24.99 -38.66
C LEU A 748 -9.50 24.98 -40.16
N LYS A 749 -10.34 25.92 -40.62
CA LYS A 749 -10.83 25.99 -42.02
C LYS A 749 -10.92 27.41 -42.54
N ASN A 750 -10.72 27.59 -43.85
CA ASN A 750 -10.99 28.87 -44.52
C ASN A 750 -12.51 29.04 -44.62
N SER A 751 -13.04 30.05 -43.94
CA SER A 751 -14.49 30.23 -43.76
C SER A 751 -15.00 31.59 -44.25
N GLY A 752 -14.11 32.41 -44.83
CA GLY A 752 -14.46 33.77 -45.25
C GLY A 752 -14.82 34.68 -44.07
N HIS A 753 -15.67 35.67 -44.30
CA HIS A 753 -16.18 36.53 -43.23
C HIS A 753 -17.19 35.79 -42.35
N ILE A 754 -16.83 35.59 -41.07
CA ILE A 754 -17.71 35.03 -40.05
C ILE A 754 -18.00 36.06 -38.97
N THR A 755 -19.28 36.18 -38.62
CA THR A 755 -19.79 37.10 -37.59
C THR A 755 -19.80 36.46 -36.21
N SER A 756 -19.35 37.19 -35.19
CA SER A 756 -19.59 36.89 -33.78
C SER A 756 -20.60 37.88 -33.20
N THR A 757 -21.58 37.38 -32.46
CA THR A 757 -22.61 38.17 -31.76
C THR A 757 -22.54 37.91 -30.26
N VAL A 758 -22.54 38.97 -29.45
CA VAL A 758 -22.59 38.92 -27.99
C VAL A 758 -23.84 39.66 -27.52
N GLU A 759 -24.68 39.02 -26.72
CA GLU A 759 -25.88 39.63 -26.14
C GLU A 759 -25.78 39.64 -24.62
N MET A 760 -25.73 40.82 -24.01
CA MET A 760 -25.89 40.98 -22.56
C MET A 760 -27.36 40.88 -22.23
N LEU A 761 -27.70 40.13 -21.18
CA LEU A 761 -29.10 39.89 -20.83
C LEU A 761 -29.47 40.57 -19.50
N ASN A 762 -30.73 41.01 -19.41
CA ASN A 762 -31.33 41.53 -18.19
C ASN A 762 -31.63 40.41 -17.19
N ASN A 763 -32.07 39.26 -17.70
CA ASN A 763 -32.37 38.06 -16.93
C ASN A 763 -31.77 36.83 -17.62
N ARG A 764 -31.91 35.65 -16.99
CA ARG A 764 -31.50 34.37 -17.59
C ARG A 764 -32.08 34.22 -19.00
N SER A 765 -31.27 33.71 -19.94
CA SER A 765 -31.70 33.44 -21.31
C SER A 765 -32.91 32.50 -21.34
N LYS A 766 -33.88 32.77 -22.22
CA LYS A 766 -34.99 31.83 -22.48
C LYS A 766 -34.55 30.52 -23.13
N LEU A 767 -33.33 30.47 -23.66
CA LEU A 767 -32.71 29.26 -24.21
C LEU A 767 -32.22 28.32 -23.10
N VAL A 768 -32.32 28.72 -21.83
CA VAL A 768 -31.87 27.98 -20.66
C VAL A 768 -33.01 27.73 -19.67
N ASN A 769 -33.18 26.47 -19.29
CA ASN A 769 -34.26 26.02 -18.41
C ASN A 769 -33.90 25.92 -16.92
N SER A 770 -32.64 26.20 -16.55
CA SER A 770 -32.11 26.07 -15.19
C SER A 770 -31.25 27.27 -14.78
N THR A 771 -31.14 27.57 -13.49
CA THR A 771 -30.30 28.69 -12.99
C THR A 771 -28.88 28.19 -12.68
N PRO A 772 -27.82 28.91 -13.07
CA PRO A 772 -26.45 28.58 -12.66
C PRO A 772 -26.26 28.77 -11.16
N GLU A 773 -25.32 28.04 -10.57
CA GLU A 773 -25.00 28.17 -9.15
C GLU A 773 -24.23 29.48 -8.86
N GLY A 774 -24.31 29.96 -7.63
CA GLY A 774 -23.59 31.16 -7.17
C GLY A 774 -24.31 32.49 -7.38
N SER A 775 -23.67 33.57 -6.91
CA SER A 775 -24.15 34.94 -7.10
C SER A 775 -23.86 35.41 -8.52
N ILE A 776 -24.90 35.78 -9.27
CA ILE A 776 -24.78 36.12 -10.70
C ILE A 776 -24.44 37.59 -10.91
N TYR A 777 -23.34 37.84 -11.63
CA TYR A 777 -22.94 39.17 -12.07
C TYR A 777 -23.62 39.56 -13.40
N LYS A 778 -23.62 38.65 -14.39
CA LYS A 778 -24.22 38.90 -15.70
C LYS A 778 -24.55 37.62 -16.46
N TYR A 779 -25.69 37.60 -17.14
CA TYR A 779 -26.03 36.59 -18.15
C TYR A 779 -25.65 37.10 -19.54
N VAL A 780 -25.09 36.21 -20.37
CA VAL A 780 -24.57 36.56 -21.71
C VAL A 780 -24.89 35.45 -22.71
N ASN A 781 -25.38 35.76 -23.91
CA ASN A 781 -25.34 34.83 -25.03
C ASN A 781 -24.17 35.17 -25.95
N ILE A 782 -23.42 34.16 -26.38
CA ILE A 782 -22.32 34.33 -27.33
C ILE A 782 -22.54 33.37 -28.50
N TRP A 783 -22.45 33.89 -29.72
CA TRP A 783 -22.62 33.15 -30.97
C TRP A 783 -21.49 33.47 -31.94
N VAL A 784 -20.87 32.45 -32.53
CA VAL A 784 -19.86 32.62 -33.59
C VAL A 784 -20.30 31.84 -34.81
N GLY A 785 -20.56 32.56 -35.90
CA GLY A 785 -21.13 32.03 -37.12
C GLY A 785 -22.57 31.53 -36.95
N ASN A 786 -23.06 30.82 -37.97
CA ASN A 786 -24.36 30.16 -37.90
C ASN A 786 -24.29 28.93 -36.97
N ALA A 787 -25.44 28.47 -36.48
CA ALA A 787 -25.52 27.28 -35.63
C ALA A 787 -24.79 26.09 -36.28
N GLY A 788 -23.94 25.40 -35.51
CA GLY A 788 -23.09 24.31 -35.99
C GLY A 788 -21.76 24.75 -36.61
N PHE A 789 -21.48 26.07 -36.69
CA PHE A 789 -20.17 26.56 -37.14
C PHE A 789 -19.08 26.26 -36.11
N ALA A 790 -19.19 26.74 -34.88
CA ALA A 790 -18.16 26.60 -33.84
C ALA A 790 -18.19 25.22 -33.16
N THR A 791 -17.55 24.23 -33.78
CA THR A 791 -17.42 22.85 -33.29
C THR A 791 -15.94 22.47 -33.22
N ASP A 792 -15.61 21.36 -32.55
CA ASP A 792 -14.23 20.84 -32.50
C ASP A 792 -13.62 20.53 -33.89
N SER A 793 -14.46 20.44 -34.93
CA SER A 793 -14.03 20.20 -36.32
C SER A 793 -13.65 21.47 -37.10
N THR A 794 -13.92 22.65 -36.54
CA THR A 794 -13.75 23.95 -37.21
C THR A 794 -12.91 24.93 -36.41
N ILE A 795 -12.90 24.82 -35.08
CA ILE A 795 -12.13 25.70 -34.19
C ILE A 795 -11.47 24.90 -33.04
N LYS A 796 -10.39 25.43 -32.47
CA LYS A 796 -9.77 24.93 -31.21
C LYS A 796 -9.26 26.08 -30.34
N ASP A 797 -8.98 25.79 -29.06
CA ASP A 797 -8.48 26.75 -28.05
C ASP A 797 -9.34 28.04 -27.93
N ALA A 798 -10.66 27.87 -27.85
CA ALA A 798 -11.57 29.01 -27.71
C ALA A 798 -11.49 29.62 -26.30
N ARG A 799 -11.38 30.95 -26.26
CA ARG A 799 -11.20 31.76 -25.05
C ARG A 799 -12.13 32.97 -25.07
N ILE A 800 -12.58 33.35 -23.88
CA ILE A 800 -13.41 34.52 -23.64
C ILE A 800 -12.74 35.39 -22.58
N LYS A 801 -12.42 36.64 -22.93
CA LYS A 801 -11.98 37.66 -21.96
C LYS A 801 -13.16 38.53 -21.54
N PHE A 802 -13.36 38.71 -20.24
CA PHE A 802 -14.47 39.47 -19.68
C PHE A 802 -14.08 40.32 -18.47
N LYS A 803 -14.90 41.35 -18.17
CA LYS A 803 -14.70 42.31 -17.08
C LYS A 803 -15.69 42.09 -15.94
N VAL A 804 -15.23 42.23 -14.69
CA VAL A 804 -16.08 42.31 -13.49
C VAL A 804 -15.74 43.58 -12.72
N ASN A 805 -16.74 44.40 -12.40
CA ASN A 805 -16.53 45.66 -11.69
C ASN A 805 -16.12 45.41 -10.23
N ASN A 806 -15.13 46.16 -9.73
CA ASN A 806 -14.65 46.03 -8.35
C ASN A 806 -15.76 46.30 -7.33
N SER A 807 -16.65 47.26 -7.63
CA SER A 807 -17.78 47.61 -6.76
C SER A 807 -18.72 46.43 -6.47
N TRP A 808 -18.90 45.52 -7.43
CA TRP A 808 -19.75 44.33 -7.25
C TRP A 808 -19.08 43.28 -6.36
N LEU A 809 -17.75 43.14 -6.45
CA LEU A 809 -16.96 42.26 -5.58
C LEU A 809 -16.98 42.74 -4.13
N GLU A 810 -16.82 44.05 -3.92
CA GLU A 810 -16.88 44.70 -2.61
C GLU A 810 -18.27 44.60 -1.98
N GLU A 811 -19.33 44.87 -2.75
CA GLU A 811 -20.72 44.80 -2.26
C GLU A 811 -21.10 43.40 -1.77
N LEU A 812 -20.65 42.35 -2.45
CA LEU A 812 -20.96 40.96 -2.10
C LEU A 812 -19.92 40.30 -1.20
N GLY A 813 -18.81 40.98 -0.90
CA GLY A 813 -17.68 40.42 -0.16
C GLY A 813 -17.10 39.17 -0.82
N VAL A 814 -16.98 39.21 -2.15
CA VAL A 814 -16.53 38.10 -3.00
C VAL A 814 -15.04 38.26 -3.32
N SER A 815 -14.25 37.20 -3.16
CA SER A 815 -12.85 37.22 -3.58
C SER A 815 -12.72 37.12 -5.10
N PRO A 816 -11.73 37.76 -5.75
CA PRO A 816 -11.45 37.56 -7.16
C PRO A 816 -11.21 36.08 -7.53
N ALA A 817 -10.73 35.27 -6.59
CA ALA A 817 -10.52 33.84 -6.74
C ALA A 817 -11.82 33.02 -6.88
N ASP A 818 -12.98 33.61 -6.55
CA ASP A 818 -14.28 32.94 -6.59
C ASP A 818 -15.03 33.16 -7.91
N ILE A 819 -14.48 34.00 -8.79
CA ILE A 819 -15.10 34.36 -10.08
C ILE A 819 -15.02 33.19 -11.06
N ARG A 820 -16.17 32.84 -11.63
CA ARG A 820 -16.33 31.76 -12.62
C ARG A 820 -17.14 32.23 -13.81
N LEU A 821 -16.74 31.82 -15.00
CA LEU A 821 -17.61 31.79 -16.17
C LEU A 821 -18.28 30.42 -16.24
N GLN A 822 -19.60 30.38 -16.31
CA GLN A 822 -20.37 29.14 -16.50
C GLN A 822 -20.98 29.11 -17.89
N ARG A 823 -20.95 27.94 -18.54
CA ARG A 823 -21.48 27.69 -19.87
C ARG A 823 -22.67 26.76 -19.80
N TYR A 824 -23.78 27.09 -20.45
CA TYR A 824 -24.89 26.15 -20.60
C TYR A 824 -24.67 25.24 -21.81
N ASN A 825 -24.51 23.94 -21.59
CA ASN A 825 -24.19 22.99 -22.65
C ASN A 825 -25.42 22.42 -23.41
N GLY A 826 -26.63 22.86 -23.05
CA GLY A 826 -27.90 22.33 -23.55
C GLY A 826 -28.70 21.57 -22.49
N ASN A 827 -28.02 21.00 -21.50
CA ASN A 827 -28.63 20.23 -20.40
C ASN A 827 -28.33 20.80 -19.01
N SER A 828 -27.10 21.29 -18.79
CA SER A 828 -26.63 21.77 -17.49
C SER A 828 -25.65 22.94 -17.62
N TRP A 829 -25.43 23.65 -16.52
CA TRP A 829 -24.36 24.64 -16.39
C TRP A 829 -23.03 23.95 -16.09
N GLU A 830 -22.00 24.30 -16.87
CA GLU A 830 -20.63 23.82 -16.77
C GLU A 830 -19.75 24.98 -16.28
N ILE A 831 -19.04 24.79 -15.16
CA ILE A 831 -18.09 25.78 -14.65
C ILE A 831 -16.80 25.69 -15.48
N LEU A 832 -16.42 26.80 -16.11
CA LEU A 832 -15.24 26.86 -16.96
C LEU A 832 -13.98 27.29 -16.19
N PRO A 833 -12.79 26.77 -16.55
CA PRO A 833 -11.52 27.27 -16.05
C PRO A 833 -11.41 28.77 -16.30
N THR A 834 -11.24 29.55 -15.23
CA THR A 834 -11.25 31.02 -15.25
C THR A 834 -10.03 31.54 -14.52
N THR A 835 -9.30 32.48 -15.12
CA THR A 835 -8.06 33.06 -14.58
C THR A 835 -8.13 34.58 -14.57
N LEU A 836 -7.61 35.21 -13.53
CA LEU A 836 -7.45 36.67 -13.46
C LEU A 836 -6.27 37.07 -14.37
N VAL A 837 -6.50 38.00 -15.30
CA VAL A 837 -5.50 38.49 -16.26
C VAL A 837 -4.88 39.80 -15.79
N SER A 838 -5.70 40.73 -15.32
CA SER A 838 -5.25 42.04 -14.83
C SER A 838 -6.32 42.69 -13.97
N ASN A 839 -5.94 43.59 -13.07
CA ASN A 839 -6.87 44.43 -12.32
C ASN A 839 -6.47 45.91 -12.45
N ASN A 840 -7.44 46.79 -12.24
CA ASN A 840 -7.22 48.23 -12.07
C ASN A 840 -8.22 48.75 -11.02
N SER A 841 -8.25 50.06 -10.78
CA SER A 841 -9.13 50.67 -9.78
C SER A 841 -10.63 50.47 -10.02
N ASN A 842 -11.05 50.20 -11.26
CA ASN A 842 -12.46 50.20 -11.65
C ASN A 842 -13.02 48.79 -11.87
N TYR A 843 -12.23 47.89 -12.46
CA TYR A 843 -12.65 46.52 -12.77
C TYR A 843 -11.47 45.55 -12.87
N MET A 844 -11.78 44.26 -12.78
CA MET A 844 -10.86 43.14 -13.01
C MET A 844 -11.17 42.46 -14.34
N ILE A 845 -10.13 42.00 -15.05
CA ILE A 845 -10.23 41.28 -16.32
C ILE A 845 -9.92 39.80 -16.07
N PHE A 846 -10.80 38.93 -16.52
CA PHE A 846 -10.65 37.49 -16.46
C PHE A 846 -10.60 36.89 -17.87
N GLU A 847 -9.90 35.77 -18.03
CA GLU A 847 -9.92 34.93 -19.22
C GLU A 847 -10.41 33.53 -18.86
N SER A 848 -11.32 32.98 -19.65
CA SER A 848 -11.82 31.62 -19.49
C SER A 848 -11.73 30.82 -20.79
N ARG A 849 -11.37 29.54 -20.67
CA ARG A 849 -11.35 28.58 -21.79
C ARG A 849 -12.71 27.91 -21.92
N THR A 850 -13.23 27.84 -23.14
CA THR A 850 -14.55 27.28 -23.41
C THR A 850 -14.50 26.22 -24.52
N PRO A 851 -15.23 25.10 -24.41
CA PRO A 851 -15.34 24.11 -25.48
C PRO A 851 -16.25 24.57 -26.64
N GLY A 852 -16.99 25.67 -26.48
CA GLY A 852 -17.84 26.22 -27.54
C GLY A 852 -18.65 27.42 -27.08
N PHE A 853 -19.50 27.95 -27.96
CA PHE A 853 -20.31 29.15 -27.69
C PHE A 853 -21.79 28.77 -27.49
N SER A 854 -22.42 29.40 -26.49
CA SER A 854 -23.78 29.12 -26.02
C SER A 854 -24.22 30.25 -25.07
N PRO A 855 -25.34 30.12 -24.33
CA PRO A 855 -25.58 30.98 -23.17
C PRO A 855 -24.53 30.74 -22.07
N PHE A 856 -24.13 31.83 -21.40
CA PHE A 856 -23.14 31.91 -20.34
C PHE A 856 -23.66 32.73 -19.15
N ALA A 857 -23.04 32.52 -17.98
CA ALA A 857 -23.23 33.34 -16.79
C ALA A 857 -21.88 33.63 -16.13
N ILE A 858 -21.64 34.90 -15.80
CA ILE A 858 -20.53 35.31 -14.93
C ILE A 858 -21.05 35.27 -13.50
N SER A 859 -20.35 34.56 -12.63
CA SER A 859 -20.81 34.22 -11.28
C SER A 859 -19.68 34.19 -10.26
N ALA A 860 -20.04 34.19 -8.98
CA ALA A 860 -19.13 33.93 -7.87
C ALA A 860 -19.71 32.90 -6.90
N ASN A 861 -18.89 31.94 -6.47
CA ASN A 861 -19.28 30.95 -5.46
C ASN A 861 -18.63 31.31 -4.13
N LYS A 862 -19.45 31.67 -3.13
CA LYS A 862 -19.03 31.82 -1.73
C LYS A 862 -19.29 30.49 -1.01
N GLU A 863 -18.27 29.83 -0.48
CA GLU A 863 -18.50 28.78 0.53
C GLU A 863 -19.21 29.42 1.75
N PRO A 864 -20.21 28.75 2.36
CA PRO A 864 -20.88 29.30 3.52
C PRO A 864 -19.89 29.42 4.68
N ALA A 865 -19.54 30.67 5.01
CA ALA A 865 -18.92 30.99 6.27
C ALA A 865 -19.86 30.54 7.39
N ASN A 866 -19.37 29.66 8.26
CA ASN A 866 -20.03 29.26 9.49
C ASN A 866 -20.12 30.49 10.40
N ILE A 867 -21.24 31.20 10.33
CA ILE A 867 -21.53 32.33 11.23
C ILE A 867 -22.16 31.73 12.48
N ASP A 868 -21.31 31.52 13.48
CA ASP A 868 -21.71 31.43 14.87
C ASP A 868 -22.24 32.80 15.31
N THR A 869 -23.55 32.96 15.27
CA THR A 869 -24.26 34.02 15.98
C THR A 869 -25.52 33.44 16.61
N ASP A 870 -25.43 33.00 17.86
CA ASP A 870 -26.42 33.47 18.85
C ASP A 870 -25.93 33.33 20.30
N THR A 871 -25.71 34.46 20.95
CA THR A 871 -25.88 34.59 22.40
C THR A 871 -26.99 35.62 22.65
N LYS A 872 -28.21 35.14 22.93
CA LYS A 872 -28.90 35.33 24.23
C LYS A 872 -30.28 34.63 24.32
N LEU A 873 -30.32 33.63 25.21
CA LEU A 873 -31.32 33.38 26.27
C LEU A 873 -32.82 33.66 26.00
N ASN A 874 -33.65 32.61 25.93
CA ASN A 874 -34.65 32.30 26.98
C ASN A 874 -35.42 30.98 26.77
N ILE A 875 -35.22 30.06 27.72
CA ILE A 875 -36.14 29.15 28.46
C ILE A 875 -37.55 28.83 27.86
N VAL A 876 -37.88 27.53 27.70
CA VAL A 876 -38.91 26.73 28.42
C VAL A 876 -39.39 25.49 27.60
N SER A 877 -39.14 24.31 28.19
CA SER A 877 -39.89 23.03 28.27
C SER A 877 -40.22 22.09 27.09
N GLU A 878 -39.92 20.82 27.38
CA GLU A 878 -40.68 19.55 27.19
C GLU A 878 -40.61 18.77 25.86
N ASP A 879 -39.93 17.60 25.98
CA ASP A 879 -40.31 16.22 25.63
C ASP A 879 -40.89 15.94 24.20
N ILE A 880 -40.49 14.91 23.43
CA ILE A 880 -40.53 13.46 23.68
C ILE A 880 -39.74 12.77 22.53
N GLU A 881 -38.80 11.89 22.89
CA GLU A 881 -38.66 10.49 22.43
C GLU A 881 -38.91 10.11 20.94
N ASN A 882 -37.91 9.52 20.24
CA ASN A 882 -37.91 8.11 19.80
C ASN A 882 -36.80 7.73 18.80
N ASN A 883 -36.34 6.48 18.96
CA ASN A 883 -35.21 5.70 18.40
C ASN A 883 -34.98 5.68 16.85
N PRO A 884 -33.79 5.21 16.39
CA PRO A 884 -33.37 5.00 14.98
C PRO A 884 -33.80 3.58 14.50
N PRO A 885 -33.28 2.93 13.40
CA PRO A 885 -32.36 3.32 12.31
C PRO A 885 -32.89 2.93 10.91
N LYS A 886 -32.12 3.16 9.82
CA LYS A 886 -32.13 2.27 8.64
C LYS A 886 -30.91 2.44 7.73
N GLU A 887 -30.16 1.34 7.64
CA GLU A 887 -29.24 1.00 6.55
C GLU A 887 -29.91 1.15 5.18
N ILE A 888 -29.14 1.58 4.19
CA ILE A 888 -29.25 1.05 2.83
C ILE A 888 -27.83 0.77 2.34
N VAL A 889 -27.53 -0.53 2.28
CA VAL A 889 -26.43 -1.11 1.52
C VAL A 889 -26.77 -0.99 0.04
N ASN A 890 -25.83 -0.52 -0.79
CA ASN A 890 -25.66 -1.09 -2.12
C ASN A 890 -24.19 -1.01 -2.57
N ILE A 891 -23.72 -2.18 -2.98
CA ILE A 891 -22.37 -2.55 -3.41
C ILE A 891 -22.36 -2.45 -4.94
N GLU A 892 -21.30 -1.93 -5.54
CA GLU A 892 -20.66 -2.62 -6.68
C GLU A 892 -19.24 -2.11 -6.94
N GLU A 893 -18.38 -3.09 -7.20
CA GLU A 893 -16.94 -3.07 -7.29
C GLU A 893 -16.43 -2.40 -8.57
N THR A 894 -15.26 -1.75 -8.51
CA THR A 894 -14.22 -1.93 -9.55
C THR A 894 -12.82 -1.73 -8.98
N GLN A 895 -11.95 -2.67 -9.35
CA GLN A 895 -10.56 -2.88 -8.94
C GLN A 895 -9.61 -1.68 -9.17
N PRO A 896 -8.49 -1.57 -8.41
CA PRO A 896 -7.53 -0.48 -8.55
C PRO A 896 -6.66 -0.63 -9.81
N ARG A 897 -6.73 0.37 -10.70
CA ARG A 897 -5.75 0.53 -11.78
C ARG A 897 -4.45 1.09 -11.21
N ARG A 898 -3.39 0.33 -11.45
CA ARG A 898 -1.96 0.62 -11.27
C ARG A 898 -1.60 2.07 -11.63
N SER A 899 -0.94 2.78 -10.71
CA SER A 899 -0.17 3.97 -11.03
C SER A 899 1.23 3.56 -11.51
N ASN A 900 1.55 3.97 -12.72
CA ASN A 900 2.86 3.83 -13.34
C ASN A 900 3.84 4.78 -12.65
N LEU A 901 4.72 4.26 -11.81
CA LEU A 901 5.97 4.94 -11.44
C LEU A 901 7.09 4.38 -12.33
N TRP A 902 7.78 5.29 -12.99
CA TRP A 902 8.81 5.04 -13.98
C TRP A 902 9.97 4.17 -13.46
N ILE A 903 10.41 3.22 -14.30
CA ILE A 903 11.69 2.49 -14.22
C ILE A 903 12.71 3.21 -15.10
N PHE A 904 13.98 3.26 -14.65
CA PHE A 904 15.28 3.12 -15.36
C PHE A 904 16.34 3.93 -14.57
N ILE A 905 17.50 3.45 -14.09
CA ILE A 905 18.50 2.44 -14.52
C ILE A 905 19.26 1.96 -13.24
N VAL A 906 19.22 0.66 -12.92
CA VAL A 906 20.30 -0.36 -13.04
C VAL A 906 21.60 -0.08 -12.26
N GLY A 907 21.90 -0.98 -11.33
CA GLY A 907 23.18 -1.14 -10.65
C GLY A 907 23.19 -2.36 -9.72
N ILE A 908 22.96 -3.55 -10.28
CA ILE A 908 23.11 -4.85 -9.59
C ILE A 908 24.57 -5.03 -9.15
N LEU A 909 24.81 -5.40 -7.89
CA LEU A 909 25.88 -6.34 -7.52
C LEU A 909 25.54 -7.07 -6.22
N ILE A 910 25.85 -8.36 -6.21
CA ILE A 910 25.38 -9.41 -5.31
C ILE A 910 26.62 -9.98 -4.56
N ILE A 911 26.42 -10.24 -3.26
CA ILE A 911 27.00 -11.31 -2.41
C ILE A 911 28.46 -11.25 -1.90
N ALA A 912 28.52 -11.21 -0.55
CA ALA A 912 29.31 -11.96 0.44
C ALA A 912 30.80 -12.29 0.23
N GLY A 913 31.58 -11.99 1.27
CA GLY A 913 32.93 -12.51 1.50
C GLY A 913 33.44 -12.12 2.88
N ILE A 914 33.22 -13.00 3.85
CA ILE A 914 33.93 -13.05 5.14
C ILE A 914 35.44 -13.09 4.85
N ILE A 915 36.24 -12.26 5.51
CA ILE A 915 37.55 -12.56 6.13
C ILE A 915 38.25 -11.25 6.51
N GLY A 916 38.60 -11.18 7.79
CA GLY A 916 39.24 -10.09 8.52
C GLY A 916 38.82 -10.26 9.98
N GLY A 917 38.96 -11.44 10.59
CA GLY A 917 40.22 -12.15 10.62
C GLY A 917 41.03 -11.64 11.81
N TYR A 918 40.86 -12.33 12.93
CA TYR A 918 41.97 -12.69 13.80
C TYR A 918 42.66 -11.54 14.57
N ASN A 919 42.00 -11.15 15.65
CA ASN A 919 42.55 -11.28 17.00
C ASN A 919 41.34 -11.60 17.89
N TRP A 920 40.81 -12.84 17.89
CA TRP A 920 41.31 -13.96 18.69
C TRP A 920 41.86 -13.52 20.06
N LEU A 921 40.99 -13.67 21.06
CA LEU A 921 41.26 -14.03 22.45
C LEU A 921 42.21 -13.16 23.29
N MET A 922 41.59 -12.36 24.16
CA MET A 922 41.90 -12.34 25.59
C MET A 922 40.65 -11.90 26.37
N ASN A 923 40.07 -12.82 27.14
CA ASN A 923 39.21 -12.61 28.32
C ASN A 923 37.94 -11.73 28.12
N ARG A 924 36.72 -12.27 28.14
CA ARG A 924 36.11 -13.15 29.14
C ARG A 924 34.76 -13.60 28.62
#